data_AF-A0AAX2EXQ3-F1
#
_entry.id   AF-A0AAX2EXQ3-F1
#
_cell.length_a   1.000
_cell.length_b   1.000
_cell.length_c   1.000
_cell.angle_alpha   90.00
_cell.angle_beta   90.00
_cell.angle_gamma   90.00
#
_symmetry.space_group_name_H-M   'P 1'
#
loop_
_entity.id
_entity.type
_entity.pdbx_description
1 polymer ?
#
loop_
_entity_poly.entity_id
_entity_poly.type
_entity_poly.pdbx_seq_one_letter_code
_entity_poly.pdbx_strand_id
1 'polypeptide(L)'
;MKQKRYLVKVTPIATAVILSLPLVVYADMINSNRAAAARTVNNVSVIDINKANENGLSHNIYDKLNVGKEGAIFNNSTNGANTALAGVISGNSNLTSGSAKIILNEVRSGRSNLAGMLEVAGNEAHLIIANPSGITCSGCGFINTNKVTLTSGTPDVQNGVLRGYAVNSGDISVEAQLLNESPTELITRAVTVKGYVGVAKDLTLILGNNYVNTNNQITGSVRAEGFRKSNSLDVAKLGGMYADKITLISTEQGTGVNNSGVIAAGKGGFTLDAQGQLHNKNASIKSNATVLMKLAGDLNNSGGSIASDASVYIDTAKNTLDNSGLGNIQVGKDIAISSGYLNNMNGKMASAGLLAINTNGNTLRNAGTEKTYGLTGGIVALETGFFDNSDGQINGGYIGINSLNTANRNGTMDAIQNIELINNSYNTIDNTGGRIRTVNGHIKIDAKNSTLINNNTKTADVGSSDSRGIIAGDGGIMISSYALENNGQISSNGNIDIKSSYNIDNHYGKISSEKNVNVETKNLVNYASSIGAVGNVSVAASGKLENYVGVLRSDEGTLSINGGLIDNYGGMLLGKDINITATGDVNSNAALVVAVNDINITTKGSLFNNNGNNYGDPYGFYFGMADQKGGIIGKRSVNLTAKNIYSEDSRIIAQAGTLDVMTTGLFSNANSQTVGGTAANIKANAINNAYAVIKSYGDVNITASSLDNRSTGNAKNGNLTGVITADKDLVLTMNDSFENTGYLVGKNKVSVTTAKGSLTNRNTISSDNEMNFNVANNLNNYGDIFAGKVININAGGGVYNYSNLFSNGVVNITAQSVNNLLGVIGGVQGLNSSVPVSNILGTVVGK
;
A
#
# COMPACT_ATOMS: atom_id res chain seq x y z
N MET A 1 35.90 15.83 -31.27
CA MET A 1 37.35 16.11 -31.44
C MET A 1 37.88 16.60 -30.08
N LYS A 2 38.99 16.15 -29.50
CA LYS A 2 40.27 15.71 -30.05
C LYS A 2 40.84 14.51 -29.26
N GLN A 3 41.46 13.60 -30.01
CA GLN A 3 42.40 12.58 -29.52
C GLN A 3 43.62 13.21 -28.83
N LYS A 4 44.25 12.47 -27.90
CA LYS A 4 45.72 12.37 -27.83
C LYS A 4 46.15 11.06 -27.15
N ARG A 5 46.81 10.20 -27.94
CA ARG A 5 47.70 9.13 -27.51
C ARG A 5 48.97 9.72 -26.89
N TYR A 6 49.59 9.04 -25.92
CA TYR A 6 51.05 9.01 -25.81
C TYR A 6 51.55 7.63 -25.37
N LEU A 7 52.62 7.22 -26.08
CA LEU A 7 53.31 5.94 -26.04
C LEU A 7 54.21 5.76 -24.80
N VAL A 8 54.43 4.47 -24.52
CA VAL A 8 55.49 3.85 -23.71
C VAL A 8 56.90 4.39 -24.03
N LYS A 9 57.72 4.53 -22.97
CA LYS A 9 59.20 4.44 -23.05
C LYS A 9 59.72 3.56 -21.91
N VAL A 10 60.60 2.63 -22.27
CA VAL A 10 61.34 1.71 -21.39
C VAL A 10 62.83 2.09 -21.47
N THR A 11 63.60 1.64 -20.46
CA THR A 11 65.07 1.35 -20.36
C THR A 11 65.87 2.27 -19.41
N PRO A 12 67.05 1.87 -18.88
CA PRO A 12 67.60 0.52 -18.67
C PRO A 12 68.20 0.27 -17.24
N ILE A 13 68.25 -1.02 -16.89
CA ILE A 13 69.29 -1.80 -16.18
C ILE A 13 70.37 -1.03 -15.37
N ALA A 14 70.45 -1.35 -14.07
CA ALA A 14 71.71 -1.49 -13.35
C ALA A 14 71.68 -2.76 -12.48
N THR A 15 72.42 -3.76 -12.96
CA THR A 15 72.84 -5.00 -12.30
C THR A 15 73.74 -4.73 -11.09
N ALA A 16 73.47 -5.39 -9.96
CA ALA A 16 74.50 -5.75 -8.99
C ALA A 16 74.28 -7.21 -8.59
N VAL A 17 75.20 -8.05 -9.06
CA VAL A 17 75.34 -9.47 -8.78
C VAL A 17 75.90 -9.63 -7.37
N ILE A 18 75.21 -10.38 -6.51
CA ILE A 18 75.84 -11.12 -5.41
C ILE A 18 75.46 -12.58 -5.61
N LEU A 19 76.48 -13.38 -5.96
CA LEU A 19 76.41 -14.83 -5.94
C LEU A 19 76.09 -15.31 -4.52
N SER A 20 75.00 -16.05 -4.38
CA SER A 20 74.89 -17.12 -3.40
C SER A 20 74.30 -18.35 -4.10
N LEU A 21 74.89 -19.50 -3.78
CA LEU A 21 74.86 -20.78 -4.50
C LEU A 21 73.44 -21.31 -4.77
N PRO A 22 73.23 -22.11 -5.84
CA PRO A 22 71.99 -22.85 -6.01
C PRO A 22 71.89 -23.93 -4.93
N LEU A 23 70.95 -23.79 -4.00
CA LEU A 23 70.41 -24.95 -3.30
C LEU A 23 69.45 -25.64 -4.28
N VAL A 24 69.98 -26.65 -4.98
CA VAL A 24 69.15 -27.69 -5.58
C VAL A 24 68.52 -28.43 -4.40
N VAL A 25 67.26 -28.13 -4.12
CA VAL A 25 66.46 -28.99 -3.24
C VAL A 25 66.13 -30.22 -4.07
N TYR A 26 66.91 -31.28 -3.90
CA TYR A 26 66.44 -32.62 -4.24
C TYR A 26 65.22 -32.93 -3.36
N ALA A 27 64.27 -33.67 -3.92
CA ALA A 27 63.19 -34.26 -3.15
C ALA A 27 63.81 -35.05 -1.98
N ASP A 28 63.66 -34.54 -0.76
CA ASP A 28 64.14 -35.21 0.44
C ASP A 28 62.96 -35.96 1.07
N MET A 29 62.94 -37.27 0.83
CA MET A 29 62.08 -38.23 1.50
C MET A 29 62.93 -38.89 2.59
N ILE A 30 62.87 -38.39 3.81
CA ILE A 30 63.55 -39.03 4.95
C ILE A 30 62.66 -40.19 5.45
N ASN A 31 63.26 -41.39 5.48
CA ASN A 31 62.58 -42.66 5.72
C ASN A 31 62.25 -42.88 7.21
N SER A 32 60.98 -43.12 7.49
CA SER A 32 60.54 -43.94 8.64
C SER A 32 60.37 -45.40 8.21
N ASN A 33 60.32 -46.36 9.15
CA ASN A 33 60.18 -47.81 8.89
C ASN A 33 58.89 -48.25 8.15
N ARG A 34 58.07 -47.30 7.66
CA ARG A 34 56.85 -47.51 6.84
C ARG A 34 56.76 -46.55 5.63
N ALA A 35 57.87 -45.94 5.21
CA ALA A 35 57.88 -45.03 4.06
C ALA A 35 57.82 -45.80 2.73
N ALA A 36 57.07 -45.25 1.75
CA ALA A 36 57.06 -45.74 0.37
C ALA A 36 58.41 -45.47 -0.32
N ALA A 37 58.91 -46.42 -1.11
CA ALA A 37 60.17 -46.23 -1.83
C ALA A 37 59.98 -45.18 -2.94
N ALA A 38 60.81 -44.14 -2.95
CA ALA A 38 60.81 -43.12 -4.01
C ALA A 38 61.99 -43.33 -4.96
N ARG A 39 61.73 -43.25 -6.26
CA ARG A 39 62.75 -43.20 -7.33
C ARG A 39 62.47 -42.03 -8.27
N THR A 40 63.44 -41.63 -9.06
CA THR A 40 63.24 -40.58 -10.08
C THR A 40 63.18 -41.20 -11.47
N VAL A 41 62.18 -40.83 -12.26
CA VAL A 41 62.05 -41.20 -13.69
C VAL A 41 61.77 -39.94 -14.49
N ASN A 42 62.59 -39.65 -15.50
CA ASN A 42 62.45 -38.44 -16.34
C ASN A 42 62.30 -37.14 -15.53
N ASN A 43 63.10 -36.98 -14.47
CA ASN A 43 63.08 -35.85 -13.53
C ASN A 43 61.78 -35.69 -12.71
N VAL A 44 60.90 -36.70 -12.68
CA VAL A 44 59.70 -36.73 -11.84
C VAL A 44 59.88 -37.76 -10.72
N SER A 45 59.44 -37.41 -9.51
CA SER A 45 59.46 -38.33 -8.37
C SER A 45 58.38 -39.40 -8.51
N VAL A 46 58.76 -40.68 -8.57
CA VAL A 46 57.87 -41.84 -8.60
C VAL A 46 57.92 -42.54 -7.25
N ILE A 47 56.79 -42.53 -6.55
CA ILE A 47 56.58 -43.14 -5.24
C ILE A 47 55.92 -44.50 -5.44
N ASP A 48 56.68 -45.58 -5.23
CA ASP A 48 56.12 -46.92 -5.14
C ASP A 48 55.40 -47.07 -3.80
N ILE A 49 54.08 -46.80 -3.83
CA ILE A 49 53.21 -46.88 -2.66
C ILE A 49 53.33 -48.24 -1.95
N ASN A 50 53.08 -48.25 -0.65
CA ASN A 50 53.07 -49.46 0.16
C ASN A 50 52.00 -50.44 -0.33
N LYS A 51 52.19 -51.72 0.00
CA LYS A 51 51.20 -52.79 -0.25
C LYS A 51 49.82 -52.38 0.27
N ALA A 52 48.81 -52.48 -0.58
CA ALA A 52 47.42 -52.30 -0.16
C ALA A 52 46.99 -53.45 0.78
N ASN A 53 46.32 -53.11 1.87
CA ASN A 53 45.75 -54.12 2.76
C ASN A 53 44.45 -54.73 2.19
N GLU A 54 43.84 -55.67 2.91
CA GLU A 54 42.62 -56.38 2.48
C GLU A 54 41.42 -55.43 2.23
N ASN A 55 41.43 -54.23 2.82
CA ASN A 55 40.41 -53.19 2.61
C ASN A 55 40.76 -52.24 1.44
N GLY A 56 41.87 -52.47 0.74
CA GLY A 56 42.34 -51.65 -0.37
C GLY A 56 43.03 -50.35 0.05
N LEU A 57 43.39 -50.19 1.32
CA LEU A 57 44.13 -49.02 1.82
C LEU A 57 45.64 -49.25 1.70
N SER A 58 46.33 -48.37 0.98
CA SER A 58 47.77 -48.19 1.04
C SER A 58 48.08 -46.99 1.95
N HIS A 59 48.74 -47.26 3.08
CA HIS A 59 49.10 -46.23 4.08
C HIS A 59 50.60 -45.95 4.02
N ASN A 60 50.93 -44.74 3.60
CA ASN A 60 52.28 -44.25 3.36
C ASN A 60 52.58 -43.14 4.36
N ILE A 61 53.68 -43.27 5.13
CA ILE A 61 54.01 -42.36 6.23
C ILE A 61 55.32 -41.66 5.91
N TYR A 62 55.31 -40.34 6.00
CA TYR A 62 56.40 -39.44 5.61
C TYR A 62 56.82 -38.57 6.78
N ASP A 63 58.12 -38.34 6.92
CA ASP A 63 58.59 -37.24 7.77
C ASP A 63 58.31 -35.90 7.09
N LYS A 64 58.54 -35.80 5.77
CA LYS A 64 58.19 -34.65 4.91
C LYS A 64 57.67 -35.15 3.57
N LEU A 65 56.68 -34.45 3.01
CA LEU A 65 56.20 -34.66 1.65
C LEU A 65 56.02 -33.30 0.97
N ASN A 66 56.86 -33.05 -0.04
CA ASN A 66 56.82 -31.88 -0.90
C ASN A 66 56.84 -32.33 -2.35
N VAL A 67 56.18 -31.57 -3.23
CA VAL A 67 56.13 -31.82 -4.67
C VAL A 67 56.60 -30.56 -5.38
N GLY A 68 57.67 -30.63 -6.17
CA GLY A 68 58.13 -29.52 -6.98
C GLY A 68 57.27 -29.34 -8.24
N LYS A 69 57.73 -28.48 -9.16
CA LYS A 69 56.97 -28.13 -10.39
C LYS A 69 56.92 -29.28 -11.38
N GLU A 70 57.92 -30.15 -11.34
CA GLU A 70 58.02 -31.41 -12.08
C GLU A 70 56.90 -32.42 -11.73
N GLY A 71 56.30 -32.29 -10.54
CA GLY A 71 55.23 -33.16 -10.08
C GLY A 71 55.72 -34.45 -9.41
N ALA A 72 54.76 -35.28 -9.02
CA ALA A 72 55.00 -36.58 -8.38
C ALA A 72 54.00 -37.62 -8.85
N ILE A 73 54.45 -38.86 -8.98
CA ILE A 73 53.64 -40.01 -9.39
C ILE A 73 53.53 -40.99 -8.22
N PHE A 74 52.32 -41.35 -7.82
CA PHE A 74 52.02 -42.45 -6.91
C PHE A 74 51.77 -43.71 -7.74
N ASN A 75 52.73 -44.64 -7.73
CA ASN A 75 52.70 -45.82 -8.58
C ASN A 75 51.73 -46.89 -8.05
N ASN A 76 50.47 -46.81 -8.49
CA ASN A 76 49.40 -47.76 -8.17
C ASN A 76 49.24 -48.86 -9.24
N SER A 77 50.24 -49.04 -10.11
CA SER A 77 50.19 -50.03 -11.19
C SER A 77 50.92 -51.32 -10.81
N THR A 78 50.28 -52.48 -11.03
CA THR A 78 50.90 -53.80 -10.84
C THR A 78 51.81 -54.20 -12.01
N ASN A 79 51.50 -53.75 -13.23
CA ASN A 79 52.16 -54.19 -14.47
C ASN A 79 52.91 -53.05 -15.20
N GLY A 80 52.99 -51.86 -14.59
CA GLY A 80 53.50 -50.65 -15.24
C GLY A 80 52.39 -49.81 -15.87
N ALA A 81 52.67 -48.54 -16.13
CA ALA A 81 51.68 -47.59 -16.64
C ALA A 81 52.35 -46.54 -17.52
N ASN A 82 51.62 -46.03 -18.51
CA ASN A 82 52.02 -44.83 -19.23
C ASN A 82 51.47 -43.61 -18.52
N THR A 83 52.34 -42.88 -17.85
CA THR A 83 52.01 -41.73 -17.01
C THR A 83 52.07 -40.42 -17.79
N ALA A 84 51.22 -39.47 -17.44
CA ALA A 84 51.20 -38.14 -18.02
C ALA A 84 52.49 -37.35 -17.69
N LEU A 85 53.06 -37.54 -16.50
CA LEU A 85 54.23 -36.77 -16.05
C LEU A 85 55.57 -37.36 -16.46
N ALA A 86 55.75 -38.69 -16.45
CA ALA A 86 57.05 -39.32 -16.68
C ALA A 86 57.08 -40.30 -17.87
N GLY A 87 55.96 -40.49 -18.58
CA GLY A 87 55.84 -41.52 -19.62
C GLY A 87 55.76 -42.92 -19.03
N VAL A 88 56.34 -43.93 -19.68
CA VAL A 88 56.23 -45.33 -19.24
C VAL A 88 57.05 -45.57 -17.97
N ILE A 89 56.40 -46.08 -16.93
CA ILE A 89 57.03 -46.54 -15.70
C ILE A 89 56.78 -48.04 -15.48
N SER A 90 57.72 -48.72 -14.80
CA SER A 90 57.57 -50.10 -14.36
C SER A 90 56.50 -50.25 -13.27
N GLY A 91 55.91 -51.45 -13.16
CA GLY A 91 54.97 -51.78 -12.10
C GLY A 91 55.60 -51.68 -10.71
N ASN A 92 54.77 -51.38 -9.71
CA ASN A 92 55.15 -51.34 -8.31
C ASN A 92 55.13 -52.75 -7.72
N SER A 93 56.32 -53.27 -7.38
CA SER A 93 56.50 -54.61 -6.82
C SER A 93 55.83 -54.81 -5.45
N ASN A 94 55.44 -53.74 -4.76
CA ASN A 94 54.72 -53.83 -3.48
C ASN A 94 53.26 -54.29 -3.65
N LEU A 95 52.68 -54.16 -4.84
CA LEU A 95 51.25 -54.39 -5.12
C LEU A 95 50.93 -55.86 -5.45
N THR A 96 51.53 -56.80 -4.71
CA THR A 96 51.31 -58.26 -4.89
C THR A 96 49.88 -58.72 -4.64
N SER A 97 49.06 -57.89 -3.98
CA SER A 97 47.65 -58.15 -3.68
C SER A 97 46.68 -57.29 -4.51
N GLY A 98 47.17 -56.66 -5.59
CA GLY A 98 46.40 -55.75 -6.44
C GLY A 98 46.62 -54.27 -6.09
N SER A 99 46.05 -53.38 -6.92
CA SER A 99 46.13 -51.93 -6.76
C SER A 99 45.33 -51.44 -5.55
N ALA A 100 45.81 -50.38 -4.91
CA ALA A 100 45.10 -49.68 -3.84
C ALA A 100 43.84 -48.98 -4.37
N LYS A 101 42.80 -48.94 -3.53
CA LYS A 101 41.60 -48.10 -3.72
C LYS A 101 41.73 -46.74 -3.04
N ILE A 102 42.48 -46.70 -1.95
CA ILE A 102 42.79 -45.49 -1.17
C ILE A 102 44.31 -45.42 -0.97
N ILE A 103 44.90 -44.30 -1.34
CA ILE A 103 46.32 -44.00 -1.14
C ILE A 103 46.39 -42.88 -0.09
N LEU A 104 46.65 -43.26 1.16
CA LEU A 104 46.81 -42.33 2.27
C LEU A 104 48.28 -41.95 2.42
N ASN A 105 48.58 -40.66 2.32
CA ASN A 105 49.89 -40.08 2.56
C ASN A 105 49.85 -39.23 3.84
N GLU A 106 50.34 -39.79 4.94
CA GLU A 106 50.38 -39.15 6.26
C GLU A 106 51.76 -38.52 6.48
N VAL A 107 51.80 -37.22 6.75
CA VAL A 107 53.03 -36.47 7.02
C VAL A 107 53.09 -36.11 8.50
N ARG A 108 54.23 -36.38 9.15
CA ARG A 108 54.40 -36.23 10.60
C ARG A 108 55.18 -34.99 11.04
N SER A 109 55.94 -34.35 10.14
CA SER A 109 56.76 -33.19 10.48
C SER A 109 56.80 -32.13 9.38
N GLY A 110 56.62 -30.87 9.76
CA GLY A 110 56.69 -29.72 8.85
C GLY A 110 55.55 -29.65 7.84
N ARG A 111 55.34 -28.46 7.27
CA ARG A 111 54.27 -28.20 6.29
C ARG A 111 54.62 -28.83 4.94
N SER A 112 53.61 -29.37 4.24
CA SER A 112 53.75 -29.81 2.84
C SER A 112 53.64 -28.65 1.87
N ASN A 113 54.52 -28.58 0.89
CA ASN A 113 54.44 -27.66 -0.25
C ASN A 113 54.26 -28.46 -1.56
N LEU A 114 53.14 -28.24 -2.23
CA LEU A 114 52.73 -28.94 -3.45
C LEU A 114 52.71 -27.92 -4.60
N ALA A 115 53.73 -27.94 -5.45
CA ALA A 115 53.97 -26.95 -6.50
C ALA A 115 53.76 -27.48 -7.94
N GLY A 116 53.37 -28.74 -8.11
CA GLY A 116 53.14 -29.38 -9.40
C GLY A 116 52.09 -30.48 -9.34
N MET A 117 51.90 -31.21 -10.45
CA MET A 117 50.87 -32.24 -10.57
C MET A 117 51.19 -33.49 -9.75
N LEU A 118 50.16 -34.10 -9.17
CA LEU A 118 50.20 -35.35 -8.42
C LEU A 118 49.38 -36.40 -9.20
N GLU A 119 50.06 -37.39 -9.74
CA GLU A 119 49.45 -38.41 -10.62
C GLU A 119 49.37 -39.76 -9.93
N VAL A 120 48.23 -40.45 -10.04
CA VAL A 120 48.15 -41.88 -9.67
C VAL A 120 48.40 -42.71 -10.93
N ALA A 121 49.48 -43.49 -10.97
CA ALA A 121 49.77 -44.32 -12.13
C ALA A 121 49.03 -45.66 -12.07
N GLY A 122 48.47 -46.11 -13.18
CA GLY A 122 47.70 -47.36 -13.26
C GLY A 122 46.23 -47.14 -12.92
N ASN A 123 45.68 -47.96 -12.02
CA ASN A 123 44.28 -47.84 -11.61
C ASN A 123 44.08 -46.57 -10.77
N GLU A 124 43.04 -45.80 -11.09
CA GLU A 124 42.67 -44.63 -10.29
C GLU A 124 42.36 -45.00 -8.83
N ALA A 125 42.65 -44.08 -7.92
CA ALA A 125 42.43 -44.26 -6.49
C ALA A 125 42.06 -42.95 -5.81
N HIS A 126 41.54 -43.06 -4.58
CA HIS A 126 41.34 -41.91 -3.71
C HIS A 126 42.70 -41.49 -3.14
N LEU A 127 43.21 -40.35 -3.58
CA LEU A 127 44.48 -39.81 -3.10
C LEU A 127 44.26 -38.86 -1.92
N ILE A 128 44.85 -39.17 -0.78
CA ILE A 128 44.76 -38.38 0.44
C ILE A 128 46.14 -37.86 0.82
N ILE A 129 46.27 -36.55 1.03
CA ILE A 129 47.44 -35.92 1.64
C ILE A 129 47.01 -35.37 3.00
N ALA A 130 47.49 -35.99 4.08
CA ALA A 130 47.17 -35.63 5.45
C ALA A 130 48.42 -35.08 6.15
N ASN A 131 48.40 -33.79 6.50
CA ASN A 131 49.50 -33.14 7.19
C ASN A 131 48.98 -32.15 8.26
N PRO A 132 49.03 -32.51 9.55
CA PRO A 132 48.61 -31.63 10.65
C PRO A 132 49.34 -30.29 10.75
N SER A 133 50.57 -30.18 10.21
CA SER A 133 51.30 -28.91 10.13
C SER A 133 50.78 -27.97 9.04
N GLY A 134 49.84 -28.44 8.20
CA GLY A 134 49.22 -27.71 7.09
C GLY A 134 49.79 -28.06 5.72
N ILE A 135 49.15 -27.51 4.67
CA ILE A 135 49.47 -27.78 3.27
C ILE A 135 49.46 -26.47 2.47
N THR A 136 50.51 -26.19 1.73
CA THR A 136 50.55 -25.13 0.72
C THR A 136 50.43 -25.75 -0.66
N CYS A 137 49.45 -25.33 -1.45
CA CYS A 137 49.30 -25.64 -2.86
C CYS A 137 49.74 -24.42 -3.69
N SER A 138 50.95 -24.49 -4.25
CA SER A 138 51.60 -23.41 -5.01
C SER A 138 51.55 -23.66 -6.52
N GLY A 139 50.54 -24.39 -7.00
CA GLY A 139 50.53 -24.93 -8.36
C GLY A 139 50.05 -26.36 -8.49
N CYS A 140 49.46 -26.94 -7.44
CA CYS A 140 49.15 -28.35 -7.41
C CYS A 140 47.97 -28.70 -8.32
N GLY A 141 47.97 -29.94 -8.80
CA GLY A 141 46.82 -30.52 -9.48
C GLY A 141 46.88 -32.03 -9.43
N PHE A 142 45.80 -32.70 -9.82
CA PHE A 142 45.67 -34.14 -9.64
C PHE A 142 45.29 -34.83 -10.95
N ILE A 143 45.93 -35.96 -11.22
CA ILE A 143 45.73 -36.75 -12.45
C ILE A 143 45.36 -38.18 -12.06
N ASN A 144 44.35 -38.73 -12.74
CA ASN A 144 43.90 -40.12 -12.59
C ASN A 144 43.48 -40.48 -11.15
N THR A 145 42.82 -39.55 -10.46
CA THR A 145 42.24 -39.78 -9.14
C THR A 145 40.73 -39.87 -9.24
N ASN A 146 40.10 -40.81 -8.52
CA ASN A 146 38.63 -40.85 -8.43
C ASN A 146 38.09 -39.85 -7.40
N LYS A 147 38.95 -39.41 -6.47
CA LYS A 147 38.67 -38.50 -5.35
C LYS A 147 39.98 -37.97 -4.79
N VAL A 148 40.00 -36.73 -4.31
CA VAL A 148 41.16 -36.12 -3.63
C VAL A 148 40.74 -35.61 -2.27
N THR A 149 41.52 -35.87 -1.23
CA THR A 149 41.37 -35.21 0.07
C THR A 149 42.69 -34.57 0.49
N LEU A 150 42.69 -33.26 0.68
CA LEU A 150 43.76 -32.54 1.36
C LEU A 150 43.28 -32.23 2.77
N THR A 151 44.03 -32.67 3.78
CA THR A 151 43.60 -32.52 5.16
C THR A 151 44.73 -32.10 6.08
N SER A 152 44.43 -31.21 7.04
CA SER A 152 45.28 -30.99 8.21
C SER A 152 44.84 -31.82 9.42
N GLY A 153 43.86 -32.71 9.24
CA GLY A 153 43.49 -33.67 10.25
C GLY A 153 44.46 -34.85 10.31
N THR A 154 44.71 -35.33 11.52
CA THR A 154 45.40 -36.60 11.74
C THR A 154 44.47 -37.74 11.30
N PRO A 155 44.89 -38.63 10.38
CA PRO A 155 44.04 -39.73 9.94
C PRO A 155 43.85 -40.76 11.06
N ASP A 156 42.60 -41.18 11.27
CA ASP A 156 42.24 -42.23 12.23
C ASP A 156 42.13 -43.57 11.50
N VAL A 157 43.18 -44.37 11.57
CA VAL A 157 43.26 -45.70 10.96
C VAL A 157 43.15 -46.77 12.05
N GLN A 158 42.05 -47.53 12.04
CA GLN A 158 41.78 -48.58 13.01
C GLN A 158 41.66 -49.92 12.29
N ASN A 159 42.44 -50.92 12.73
CA ASN A 159 42.45 -52.27 12.15
C ASN A 159 42.57 -52.27 10.61
N GLY A 160 43.39 -51.37 10.06
CA GLY A 160 43.60 -51.23 8.61
C GLY A 160 42.47 -50.52 7.85
N VAL A 161 41.51 -49.91 8.53
CA VAL A 161 40.42 -49.13 7.91
C VAL A 161 40.57 -47.67 8.29
N LEU A 162 40.54 -46.77 7.30
CA LEU A 162 40.46 -45.34 7.53
C LEU A 162 39.04 -44.99 8.00
N ARG A 163 38.91 -44.48 9.23
CA ARG A 163 37.62 -44.11 9.85
C ARG A 163 37.29 -42.63 9.66
N GLY A 164 38.29 -41.78 9.62
CA GLY A 164 38.11 -40.34 9.48
C GLY A 164 39.39 -39.56 9.74
N TYR A 165 39.20 -38.27 10.05
CA TYR A 165 40.25 -37.30 10.30
C TYR A 165 39.93 -36.47 11.54
N ALA A 166 40.89 -36.36 12.45
CA ALA A 166 40.82 -35.49 13.63
C ALA A 166 41.54 -34.17 13.34
N VAL A 167 40.78 -33.09 13.14
CA VAL A 167 41.28 -31.75 12.77
C VAL A 167 41.41 -30.86 14.02
N ASN A 168 42.59 -30.76 14.63
CA ASN A 168 42.83 -29.90 15.80
C ASN A 168 43.49 -28.55 15.44
N SER A 169 44.25 -28.53 14.34
CA SER A 169 45.13 -27.42 13.92
C SER A 169 45.44 -27.49 12.41
N GLY A 170 46.36 -26.64 11.96
CA GLY A 170 46.82 -26.58 10.56
C GLY A 170 45.83 -25.90 9.62
N ASP A 171 46.34 -25.41 8.50
CA ASP A 171 45.57 -24.74 7.45
C ASP A 171 46.00 -25.22 6.05
N ILE A 172 45.14 -24.99 5.07
CA ILE A 172 45.46 -25.18 3.66
C ILE A 172 45.54 -23.82 2.98
N SER A 173 46.64 -23.53 2.29
CA SER A 173 46.80 -22.29 1.51
C SER A 173 46.95 -22.62 0.02
N VAL A 174 46.09 -22.06 -0.83
CA VAL A 174 46.21 -22.13 -2.29
C VAL A 174 46.78 -20.81 -2.78
N GLU A 175 48.09 -20.80 -3.05
CA GLU A 175 48.85 -19.60 -3.40
C GLU A 175 48.76 -19.27 -4.90
N ALA A 176 48.69 -20.28 -5.78
CA ALA A 176 48.66 -20.10 -7.24
C ALA A 176 47.48 -20.84 -7.91
N GLN A 177 47.47 -22.17 -7.88
CA GLN A 177 46.36 -22.95 -8.42
C GLN A 177 46.22 -24.31 -7.72
N LEU A 178 44.98 -24.80 -7.63
CA LEU A 178 44.59 -26.19 -7.36
C LEU A 178 43.67 -26.66 -8.50
N LEU A 179 44.06 -27.69 -9.24
CA LEU A 179 43.27 -28.24 -10.36
C LEU A 179 42.93 -29.72 -10.13
N ASN A 180 41.66 -30.10 -10.30
CA ASN A 180 41.24 -31.50 -10.28
C ASN A 180 39.98 -31.76 -11.12
N GLU A 181 39.87 -32.95 -11.71
CA GLU A 181 38.68 -33.37 -12.48
C GLU A 181 37.69 -34.22 -11.67
N SER A 182 38.10 -34.71 -10.51
CA SER A 182 37.29 -35.54 -9.62
C SER A 182 36.79 -34.76 -8.38
N PRO A 183 35.90 -35.33 -7.55
CA PRO A 183 35.54 -34.72 -6.27
C PRO A 183 36.77 -34.43 -5.40
N THR A 184 36.81 -33.25 -4.79
CA THR A 184 37.91 -32.77 -3.96
C THR A 184 37.41 -32.29 -2.60
N GLU A 185 38.12 -32.71 -1.55
CA GLU A 185 37.87 -32.34 -0.18
C GLU A 185 39.03 -31.55 0.41
N LEU A 186 38.71 -30.42 1.05
CA LEU A 186 39.63 -29.68 1.90
C LEU A 186 39.11 -29.78 3.34
N ILE A 187 39.70 -30.67 4.13
CA ILE A 187 39.28 -30.94 5.52
C ILE A 187 40.36 -30.37 6.44
N THR A 188 40.18 -29.16 6.96
CA THR A 188 41.25 -28.46 7.66
C THR A 188 40.69 -27.45 8.64
N ARG A 189 41.50 -26.88 9.52
CA ARG A 189 40.98 -25.86 10.43
C ARG A 189 40.60 -24.57 9.68
N ALA A 190 41.40 -24.19 8.69
CA ALA A 190 41.14 -23.01 7.86
C ALA A 190 41.75 -23.14 6.45
N VAL A 191 41.15 -22.44 5.49
CA VAL A 191 41.61 -22.35 4.10
C VAL A 191 41.86 -20.89 3.72
N THR A 192 42.98 -20.63 3.05
CA THR A 192 43.26 -19.35 2.38
C THR A 192 43.41 -19.59 0.89
N VAL A 193 42.68 -18.84 0.06
CA VAL A 193 42.69 -18.93 -1.40
C VAL A 193 43.17 -17.61 -1.98
N LYS A 194 44.44 -17.55 -2.41
CA LYS A 194 44.98 -16.39 -3.13
C LYS A 194 44.96 -16.57 -4.65
N GLY A 195 44.99 -17.82 -5.10
CA GLY A 195 44.97 -18.22 -6.49
C GLY A 195 43.67 -18.89 -6.93
N TYR A 196 43.74 -19.72 -7.97
CA TYR A 196 42.58 -20.37 -8.60
C TYR A 196 42.36 -21.80 -8.10
N VAL A 197 41.17 -22.12 -7.60
CA VAL A 197 40.74 -23.49 -7.29
C VAL A 197 39.72 -23.93 -8.34
N GLY A 198 40.09 -24.86 -9.20
CA GLY A 198 39.22 -25.43 -10.24
C GLY A 198 39.02 -26.92 -10.03
N VAL A 199 37.79 -27.32 -9.70
CA VAL A 199 37.40 -28.70 -9.47
C VAL A 199 36.23 -29.04 -10.39
N ALA A 200 36.36 -29.97 -11.34
CA ALA A 200 35.31 -30.20 -12.34
C ALA A 200 33.99 -30.78 -11.76
N LYS A 201 34.03 -31.35 -10.54
CA LYS A 201 32.91 -32.01 -9.85
C LYS A 201 32.55 -31.31 -8.54
N ASP A 202 32.60 -32.04 -7.42
CA ASP A 202 32.22 -31.57 -6.09
C ASP A 202 33.45 -31.06 -5.35
N LEU A 203 33.42 -29.81 -4.90
CA LEU A 203 34.38 -29.24 -3.97
C LEU A 203 33.73 -29.13 -2.57
N THR A 204 34.27 -29.88 -1.61
CA THR A 204 33.78 -29.87 -0.22
C THR A 204 34.84 -29.27 0.70
N LEU A 205 34.48 -28.25 1.48
CA LEU A 205 35.31 -27.64 2.50
C LEU A 205 34.67 -27.91 3.86
N ILE A 206 35.36 -28.63 4.74
CA ILE A 206 34.95 -28.82 6.14
C ILE A 206 36.00 -28.17 7.01
N LEU A 207 35.60 -27.07 7.64
CA LEU A 207 36.47 -26.11 8.30
C LEU A 207 36.19 -26.03 9.80
N GLY A 208 37.23 -25.76 10.57
CA GLY A 208 37.21 -25.71 12.03
C GLY A 208 37.70 -27.01 12.69
N ASN A 209 37.58 -27.08 14.01
CA ASN A 209 38.07 -28.20 14.81
C ASN A 209 37.08 -29.37 14.91
N ASN A 210 37.19 -30.33 13.99
CA ASN A 210 36.20 -31.39 13.78
C ASN A 210 36.82 -32.79 13.84
N TYR A 211 36.02 -33.79 14.20
CA TYR A 211 36.22 -35.15 13.75
C TYR A 211 35.30 -35.40 12.55
N VAL A 212 35.90 -35.72 11.40
CA VAL A 212 35.18 -35.89 10.12
C VAL A 212 35.38 -37.32 9.64
N ASN A 213 34.30 -38.08 9.43
CA ASN A 213 34.40 -39.43 8.90
C ASN A 213 34.68 -39.43 7.38
N THR A 214 34.94 -40.60 6.80
CA THR A 214 35.24 -40.74 5.35
C THR A 214 34.08 -40.42 4.41
N ASN A 215 32.87 -40.24 4.94
CA ASN A 215 31.67 -39.82 4.22
C ASN A 215 31.38 -38.32 4.34
N ASN A 216 32.35 -37.52 4.79
CA ASN A 216 32.23 -36.06 5.01
C ASN A 216 31.22 -35.64 6.09
N GLN A 217 30.89 -36.55 7.00
CA GLN A 217 30.02 -36.23 8.13
C GLN A 217 30.88 -35.82 9.32
N ILE A 218 30.54 -34.69 9.93
CA ILE A 218 31.10 -34.28 11.21
C ILE A 218 30.43 -35.12 12.29
N THR A 219 31.17 -36.05 12.90
CA THR A 219 30.64 -36.94 13.94
C THR A 219 31.06 -36.53 15.35
N GLY A 220 31.80 -35.43 15.48
CA GLY A 220 32.20 -34.82 16.74
C GLY A 220 33.12 -33.62 16.54
N SER A 221 33.44 -32.94 17.63
CA SER A 221 34.48 -31.90 17.68
C SER A 221 35.71 -32.43 18.41
N VAL A 222 36.90 -32.03 17.97
CA VAL A 222 38.15 -32.32 18.68
C VAL A 222 38.68 -31.07 19.37
N ARG A 223 39.56 -31.21 20.37
CA ARG A 223 40.15 -30.06 21.05
C ARG A 223 41.01 -29.25 20.08
N ALA A 224 40.69 -27.96 19.95
CA ALA A 224 41.46 -26.99 19.19
C ALA A 224 42.88 -26.77 19.75
N GLU A 225 43.87 -26.68 18.87
CA GLU A 225 45.25 -26.28 19.18
C GLU A 225 45.63 -24.99 18.44
N GLY A 226 46.45 -24.15 19.10
CA GLY A 226 46.88 -22.85 18.55
C GLY A 226 45.80 -21.78 18.57
N PHE A 227 46.08 -20.64 17.91
CA PHE A 227 45.16 -19.52 17.84
C PHE A 227 44.09 -19.73 16.78
N ARG A 228 42.85 -19.38 17.13
CA ARG A 228 41.71 -19.37 16.22
C ARG A 228 41.81 -18.20 15.23
N LYS A 229 41.67 -18.48 13.92
CA LYS A 229 41.58 -17.45 12.89
C LYS A 229 40.20 -16.78 12.91
N SER A 230 40.14 -15.51 12.54
CA SER A 230 38.86 -14.78 12.41
C SER A 230 37.97 -15.34 11.29
N ASN A 231 38.59 -15.80 10.20
CA ASN A 231 37.90 -16.43 9.09
C ASN A 231 38.42 -17.85 8.88
N SER A 232 37.52 -18.80 8.67
CA SER A 232 37.81 -20.20 8.37
C SER A 232 38.11 -20.35 6.89
N LEU A 233 37.47 -19.56 6.05
CA LEU A 233 37.81 -19.40 4.64
C LEU A 233 38.12 -17.93 4.36
N ASP A 234 39.25 -17.68 3.70
CA ASP A 234 39.64 -16.36 3.22
C ASP A 234 40.02 -16.42 1.73
N VAL A 235 39.16 -15.91 0.85
CA VAL A 235 39.37 -15.83 -0.60
C VAL A 235 39.81 -14.42 -0.95
N ALA A 236 41.04 -14.29 -1.45
CA ALA A 236 41.60 -13.01 -1.87
C ALA A 236 40.96 -12.50 -3.17
N LYS A 237 41.15 -11.21 -3.45
CA LYS A 237 40.58 -10.52 -4.62
C LYS A 237 40.95 -11.13 -5.99
N LEU A 238 42.17 -11.67 -6.10
CA LEU A 238 42.64 -12.34 -7.32
C LEU A 238 42.38 -13.85 -7.30
N GLY A 239 41.87 -14.37 -6.18
CA GLY A 239 41.56 -15.78 -6.01
C GLY A 239 40.14 -16.12 -6.43
N GLY A 240 39.87 -17.42 -6.53
CA GLY A 240 38.50 -17.90 -6.70
C GLY A 240 38.37 -19.41 -6.62
N MET A 241 37.16 -19.88 -6.38
CA MET A 241 36.81 -21.29 -6.29
C MET A 241 35.71 -21.61 -7.29
N TYR A 242 35.92 -22.65 -8.09
CA TYR A 242 35.09 -23.01 -9.23
C TYR A 242 34.84 -24.51 -9.22
N ALA A 243 33.58 -24.92 -9.10
CA ALA A 243 33.21 -26.33 -9.17
C ALA A 243 31.79 -26.56 -9.71
N ASP A 244 31.41 -27.79 -10.05
CA ASP A 244 30.00 -28.07 -10.39
C ASP A 244 29.11 -27.98 -9.14
N LYS A 245 29.63 -28.42 -7.98
CA LYS A 245 29.02 -28.26 -6.66
C LYS A 245 30.04 -27.76 -5.66
N ILE A 246 29.66 -26.80 -4.81
CA ILE A 246 30.49 -26.35 -3.69
C ILE A 246 29.70 -26.51 -2.40
N THR A 247 30.26 -27.25 -1.44
CA THR A 247 29.73 -27.36 -0.07
C THR A 247 30.76 -26.82 0.90
N LEU A 248 30.41 -25.80 1.68
CA LEU A 248 31.27 -25.24 2.71
C LEU A 248 30.60 -25.34 4.07
N ILE A 249 31.28 -25.98 5.01
CA ILE A 249 30.84 -26.13 6.40
C ILE A 249 31.94 -25.56 7.30
N SER A 250 31.63 -24.54 8.08
CA SER A 250 32.52 -23.90 9.05
C SER A 250 31.93 -23.99 10.44
N THR A 251 32.50 -24.83 11.30
CA THR A 251 31.89 -25.22 12.58
C THR A 251 32.37 -24.42 13.78
N GLU A 252 33.52 -23.74 13.68
CA GLU A 252 34.05 -22.95 14.78
C GLU A 252 33.18 -21.72 15.05
N GLN A 253 32.62 -21.65 16.27
CA GLN A 253 31.73 -20.57 16.70
C GLN A 253 32.39 -19.20 16.56
N GLY A 254 31.70 -18.30 15.86
CA GLY A 254 32.12 -16.95 15.51
C GLY A 254 33.14 -16.88 14.37
N THR A 255 33.55 -17.99 13.74
CA THR A 255 34.55 -17.97 12.67
C THR A 255 33.84 -17.83 11.34
N GLY A 256 34.09 -16.72 10.66
CA GLY A 256 33.38 -16.36 9.44
C GLY A 256 34.01 -16.87 8.15
N VAL A 257 33.38 -16.50 7.05
CA VAL A 257 33.91 -16.64 5.69
C VAL A 257 34.15 -15.25 5.13
N ASN A 258 35.35 -15.01 4.60
CA ASN A 258 35.69 -13.81 3.87
C ASN A 258 35.87 -14.13 2.39
N ASN A 259 35.02 -13.59 1.54
CA ASN A 259 35.15 -13.63 0.09
C ASN A 259 35.42 -12.22 -0.43
N SER A 260 36.61 -12.02 -1.00
CA SER A 260 36.97 -10.83 -1.76
C SER A 260 37.08 -11.11 -3.28
N GLY A 261 36.91 -12.37 -3.70
CA GLY A 261 37.09 -12.84 -5.07
C GLY A 261 35.80 -13.42 -5.66
N VAL A 262 35.90 -14.60 -6.30
CA VAL A 262 34.76 -15.28 -6.93
C VAL A 262 34.60 -16.70 -6.39
N ILE A 263 33.39 -17.04 -5.95
CA ILE A 263 32.97 -18.42 -5.67
C ILE A 263 31.88 -18.78 -6.67
N ALA A 264 32.11 -19.81 -7.49
CA ALA A 264 31.23 -20.19 -8.59
C ALA A 264 30.91 -21.68 -8.57
N ALA A 265 29.63 -22.02 -8.43
CA ALA A 265 29.14 -23.38 -8.55
C ALA A 265 28.38 -23.60 -9.87
N GLY A 266 28.45 -24.80 -10.43
CA GLY A 266 27.68 -25.22 -11.60
C GLY A 266 26.26 -25.66 -11.24
N LYS A 267 25.84 -26.79 -11.82
CA LYS A 267 24.48 -27.34 -11.70
C LYS A 267 24.26 -28.07 -10.37
N GLY A 268 25.32 -28.38 -9.63
CA GLY A 268 25.25 -29.01 -8.31
C GLY A 268 24.93 -28.05 -7.16
N GLY A 269 25.03 -26.74 -7.40
CA GLY A 269 24.66 -25.71 -6.43
C GLY A 269 25.77 -25.30 -5.46
N PHE A 270 25.49 -24.25 -4.67
CA PHE A 270 26.36 -23.77 -3.62
C PHE A 270 25.66 -23.88 -2.26
N THR A 271 26.31 -24.52 -1.29
CA THR A 271 25.84 -24.60 0.10
C THR A 271 26.89 -24.05 1.04
N LEU A 272 26.47 -23.17 1.95
CA LEU A 272 27.25 -22.61 3.04
C LEU A 272 26.53 -22.82 4.36
N ASP A 273 27.16 -23.52 5.30
CA ASP A 273 26.77 -23.55 6.72
C ASP A 273 27.95 -23.02 7.54
N ALA A 274 27.85 -21.79 8.05
CA ALA A 274 28.90 -21.17 8.83
C ALA A 274 28.39 -20.73 10.20
N GLN A 275 29.11 -21.13 11.25
CA GLN A 275 28.87 -20.69 12.62
C GLN A 275 29.40 -19.27 12.89
N GLY A 276 29.45 -18.40 11.86
CA GLY A 276 29.95 -17.03 11.93
C GLY A 276 29.43 -16.18 10.76
N GLN A 277 30.02 -14.99 10.58
CA GLN A 277 29.60 -14.04 9.54
C GLN A 277 30.10 -14.42 8.14
N LEU A 278 29.44 -13.91 7.09
CA LEU A 278 29.92 -13.93 5.71
C LEU A 278 30.19 -12.50 5.22
N HIS A 279 31.43 -12.22 4.84
CA HIS A 279 31.79 -11.02 4.09
C HIS A 279 31.89 -11.35 2.60
N ASN A 280 31.00 -10.80 1.78
CA ASN A 280 31.01 -10.87 0.31
C ASN A 280 31.12 -9.45 -0.30
N LYS A 281 31.88 -8.56 0.33
CA LYS A 281 31.97 -7.15 -0.05
C LYS A 281 32.76 -6.98 -1.35
N ASN A 282 32.16 -6.33 -2.35
CA ASN A 282 32.77 -6.16 -3.69
C ASN A 282 33.23 -7.49 -4.33
N ALA A 283 32.58 -8.60 -3.97
CA ALA A 283 32.94 -9.96 -4.36
C ALA A 283 31.72 -10.67 -4.97
N SER A 284 31.93 -11.86 -5.53
CA SER A 284 30.87 -12.61 -6.22
C SER A 284 30.71 -14.03 -5.69
N ILE A 285 29.48 -14.40 -5.39
CA ILE A 285 29.02 -15.78 -5.24
C ILE A 285 27.99 -16.04 -6.34
N LYS A 286 28.20 -17.06 -7.17
CA LYS A 286 27.29 -17.39 -8.29
C LYS A 286 27.05 -18.89 -8.42
N SER A 287 25.84 -19.27 -8.85
CA SER A 287 25.54 -20.67 -9.18
C SER A 287 24.58 -20.85 -10.37
N ASN A 288 24.74 -21.91 -11.16
CA ASN A 288 23.73 -22.31 -12.15
C ASN A 288 22.54 -23.08 -11.52
N ALA A 289 22.60 -23.35 -10.22
CA ALA A 289 21.56 -24.01 -9.45
C ALA A 289 21.39 -23.29 -8.09
N THR A 290 20.72 -23.94 -7.14
CA THR A 290 20.36 -23.31 -5.86
C THR A 290 21.58 -22.89 -5.04
N VAL A 291 21.46 -21.72 -4.40
CA VAL A 291 22.37 -21.19 -3.39
C VAL A 291 21.69 -21.30 -2.03
N LEU A 292 22.29 -22.04 -1.10
CA LEU A 292 21.83 -22.21 0.28
C LEU A 292 22.87 -21.60 1.22
N MET A 293 22.47 -20.66 2.07
CA MET A 293 23.35 -20.06 3.08
C MET A 293 22.68 -20.07 4.44
N LYS A 294 23.35 -20.68 5.42
CA LYS A 294 23.00 -20.65 6.83
C LYS A 294 24.17 -20.06 7.60
N LEU A 295 23.91 -18.96 8.30
CA LEU A 295 24.92 -18.19 9.02
C LEU A 295 24.46 -17.99 10.46
N ALA A 296 25.35 -18.24 11.42
CA ALA A 296 25.13 -17.85 12.82
C ALA A 296 25.59 -16.41 13.13
N GLY A 297 25.87 -15.62 12.09
CA GLY A 297 26.30 -14.22 12.19
C GLY A 297 25.84 -13.39 10.98
N ASP A 298 26.36 -12.18 10.87
CA ASP A 298 25.95 -11.21 9.84
C ASP A 298 26.32 -11.65 8.41
N LEU A 299 25.52 -11.22 7.44
CA LEU A 299 25.85 -11.25 6.01
C LEU A 299 26.14 -9.82 5.53
N ASN A 300 27.37 -9.55 5.11
CA ASN A 300 27.73 -8.31 4.42
C ASN A 300 27.93 -8.56 2.93
N ASN A 301 26.93 -8.20 2.13
CA ASN A 301 26.95 -8.20 0.67
C ASN A 301 27.05 -6.77 0.09
N SER A 302 27.58 -5.81 0.84
CA SER A 302 27.67 -4.43 0.37
C SER A 302 28.58 -4.32 -0.87
N GLY A 303 28.06 -3.73 -1.95
CA GLY A 303 28.74 -3.71 -3.27
C GLY A 303 29.05 -5.09 -3.87
N GLY A 304 28.61 -6.17 -3.22
CA GLY A 304 28.82 -7.54 -3.63
C GLY A 304 27.70 -8.09 -4.49
N SER A 305 27.90 -9.29 -5.04
CA SER A 305 26.87 -9.98 -5.81
C SER A 305 26.70 -11.43 -5.33
N ILE A 306 25.44 -11.81 -5.09
CA ILE A 306 24.98 -13.17 -4.89
C ILE A 306 23.99 -13.48 -6.01
N ALA A 307 24.29 -14.43 -6.89
CA ALA A 307 23.48 -14.72 -8.06
C ALA A 307 23.22 -16.21 -8.27
N SER A 308 22.04 -16.54 -8.82
CA SER A 308 21.67 -17.92 -9.15
C SER A 308 20.77 -17.99 -10.38
N ASP A 309 20.99 -18.95 -11.28
CA ASP A 309 20.00 -19.26 -12.34
C ASP A 309 18.72 -19.93 -11.79
N ALA A 310 18.79 -20.46 -10.56
CA ALA A 310 17.68 -21.05 -9.82
C ALA A 310 17.28 -20.15 -8.64
N SER A 311 17.41 -20.62 -7.39
CA SER A 311 16.93 -19.93 -6.20
C SER A 311 18.05 -19.62 -5.20
N VAL A 312 17.85 -18.61 -4.36
CA VAL A 312 18.72 -18.24 -3.23
C VAL A 312 17.91 -18.33 -1.94
N TYR A 313 18.43 -19.10 -0.97
CA TYR A 313 17.89 -19.17 0.39
C TYR A 313 18.96 -18.73 1.39
N ILE A 314 18.64 -17.72 2.19
CA ILE A 314 19.56 -17.16 3.19
C ILE A 314 18.87 -17.17 4.55
N ASP A 315 19.51 -17.78 5.54
CA ASP A 315 19.14 -17.70 6.95
C ASP A 315 20.33 -17.15 7.75
N THR A 316 20.19 -15.95 8.32
CA THR A 316 21.21 -15.35 9.19
C THR A 316 20.94 -15.60 10.67
N ALA A 317 20.01 -16.49 11.02
CA ALA A 317 19.60 -16.77 12.40
C ALA A 317 19.23 -15.49 13.18
N LYS A 318 18.50 -14.58 12.51
CA LYS A 318 18.09 -13.26 13.01
C LYS A 318 19.22 -12.22 13.16
N ASN A 319 20.41 -12.47 12.60
CA ASN A 319 21.48 -11.47 12.49
C ASN A 319 21.28 -10.56 11.27
N THR A 320 22.16 -9.57 11.09
CA THR A 320 22.03 -8.55 10.06
C THR A 320 22.28 -9.11 8.67
N LEU A 321 21.52 -8.63 7.69
CA LEU A 321 21.84 -8.75 6.27
C LEU A 321 22.01 -7.34 5.68
N ASP A 322 23.23 -7.01 5.25
CA ASP A 322 23.55 -5.77 4.57
C ASP A 322 23.77 -6.02 3.07
N ASN A 323 22.83 -5.55 2.24
CA ASN A 323 22.89 -5.56 0.78
C ASN A 323 23.02 -4.13 0.22
N SER A 324 23.55 -3.19 1.00
CA SER A 324 23.60 -1.77 0.60
C SER A 324 24.72 -1.45 -0.39
N GLY A 325 24.70 -0.24 -0.95
CA GLY A 325 25.82 0.33 -1.70
C GLY A 325 26.19 -0.46 -2.95
N LEU A 326 25.23 -0.66 -3.86
CA LEU A 326 25.33 -1.52 -5.04
C LEU A 326 25.35 -3.03 -4.76
N GLY A 327 24.99 -3.45 -3.55
CA GLY A 327 24.76 -4.86 -3.25
C GLY A 327 23.67 -5.45 -4.16
N ASN A 328 23.91 -6.64 -4.70
CA ASN A 328 23.04 -7.29 -5.67
C ASN A 328 22.75 -8.74 -5.26
N ILE A 329 21.48 -9.06 -5.05
CA ILE A 329 20.98 -10.43 -4.92
C ILE A 329 19.98 -10.66 -6.06
N GLN A 330 20.37 -11.42 -7.08
CA GLN A 330 19.54 -11.60 -8.28
C GLN A 330 19.45 -13.06 -8.71
N VAL A 331 18.23 -13.53 -8.95
CA VAL A 331 17.98 -14.95 -9.28
C VAL A 331 17.01 -15.18 -10.44
N GLY A 332 17.09 -16.36 -11.04
CA GLY A 332 16.18 -16.82 -12.10
C GLY A 332 14.86 -17.45 -11.62
N LYS A 333 14.75 -17.85 -10.34
CA LYS A 333 13.53 -18.38 -9.72
C LYS A 333 13.17 -17.62 -8.46
N ASP A 334 13.49 -18.12 -7.26
CA ASP A 334 12.98 -17.58 -6.00
C ASP A 334 14.10 -17.09 -5.06
N ILE A 335 13.81 -16.03 -4.28
CA ILE A 335 14.61 -15.58 -3.15
C ILE A 335 13.77 -15.81 -1.88
N ALA A 336 14.35 -16.47 -0.88
CA ALA A 336 13.80 -16.46 0.48
C ALA A 336 14.88 -16.10 1.50
N ILE A 337 14.61 -15.06 2.29
CA ILE A 337 15.53 -14.52 3.29
C ILE A 337 14.85 -14.55 4.66
N SER A 338 15.50 -15.19 5.63
CA SER A 338 15.21 -15.07 7.06
C SER A 338 16.36 -14.33 7.72
N SER A 339 16.11 -13.11 8.21
CA SER A 339 17.13 -12.28 8.84
C SER A 339 16.62 -11.55 10.08
N GLY A 340 17.51 -10.80 10.73
CA GLY A 340 17.15 -9.71 11.64
C GLY A 340 17.02 -8.42 10.85
N TYR A 341 17.78 -7.39 11.25
CA TYR A 341 17.88 -6.14 10.50
C TYR A 341 18.33 -6.42 9.05
N LEU A 342 17.58 -5.87 8.08
CA LEU A 342 17.93 -5.97 6.66
C LEU A 342 18.10 -4.56 6.08
N ASN A 343 19.27 -4.29 5.53
CA ASN A 343 19.58 -3.03 4.86
C ASN A 343 19.75 -3.26 3.36
N ASN A 344 18.85 -2.70 2.55
CA ASN A 344 18.91 -2.70 1.09
C ASN A 344 19.08 -1.26 0.54
N MET A 345 19.73 -0.37 1.28
CA MET A 345 19.93 1.02 0.82
C MET A 345 20.86 1.09 -0.40
N ASN A 346 20.35 1.60 -1.53
CA ASN A 346 20.99 1.58 -2.84
C ASN A 346 21.41 0.16 -3.26
N GLY A 347 20.67 -0.85 -2.79
CA GLY A 347 20.86 -2.26 -3.12
C GLY A 347 19.75 -2.78 -4.03
N LYS A 348 19.98 -3.93 -4.65
CA LYS A 348 19.02 -4.64 -5.49
C LYS A 348 18.77 -6.03 -4.95
N MET A 349 17.50 -6.39 -4.78
CA MET A 349 17.05 -7.77 -4.62
C MET A 349 16.00 -8.08 -5.68
N ALA A 350 16.32 -8.99 -6.60
CA ALA A 350 15.49 -9.26 -7.77
C ALA A 350 15.29 -10.75 -8.03
N SER A 351 14.04 -11.13 -8.19
CA SER A 351 13.58 -12.50 -8.41
C SER A 351 12.65 -12.55 -9.62
N ALA A 352 12.69 -13.61 -10.42
CA ALA A 352 11.70 -13.81 -11.49
C ALA A 352 10.38 -14.39 -10.94
N GLY A 353 10.45 -15.16 -9.85
CA GLY A 353 9.34 -15.76 -9.13
C GLY A 353 9.06 -15.01 -7.83
N LEU A 354 9.22 -15.70 -6.70
CA LEU A 354 8.98 -15.16 -5.37
C LEU A 354 10.20 -14.41 -4.83
N LEU A 355 9.98 -13.24 -4.24
CA LEU A 355 10.91 -12.57 -3.32
C LEU A 355 10.24 -12.53 -1.94
N ALA A 356 10.66 -13.44 -1.06
CA ALA A 356 10.18 -13.54 0.32
C ALA A 356 11.24 -13.06 1.30
N ILE A 357 10.88 -12.10 2.16
CA ILE A 357 11.76 -11.57 3.20
C ILE A 357 11.02 -11.61 4.55
N ASN A 358 11.61 -12.30 5.52
CA ASN A 358 11.18 -12.29 6.91
C ASN A 358 12.30 -11.73 7.80
N THR A 359 12.09 -10.54 8.40
CA THR A 359 13.07 -9.92 9.31
C THR A 359 12.85 -10.29 10.78
N ASN A 360 12.00 -11.28 11.05
CA ASN A 360 11.68 -11.81 12.38
C ASN A 360 11.26 -10.70 13.37
N GLY A 361 10.46 -9.73 12.90
CA GLY A 361 10.02 -8.58 13.70
C GLY A 361 11.01 -7.41 13.78
N ASN A 362 12.12 -7.45 13.02
CA ASN A 362 13.09 -6.36 12.93
C ASN A 362 12.81 -5.43 11.75
N THR A 363 13.67 -4.43 11.56
CA THR A 363 13.52 -3.46 10.46
C THR A 363 14.00 -4.02 9.12
N LEU A 364 13.21 -3.81 8.08
CA LEU A 364 13.63 -3.87 6.68
C LEU A 364 13.74 -2.43 6.17
N ARG A 365 14.96 -1.99 5.84
CA ARG A 365 15.19 -0.69 5.20
C ARG A 365 15.46 -0.90 3.71
N ASN A 366 14.55 -0.42 2.87
CA ASN A 366 14.65 -0.40 1.42
C ASN A 366 14.63 1.06 0.94
N ALA A 367 15.76 1.57 0.46
CA ALA A 367 15.89 2.96 0.03
C ALA A 367 16.77 3.04 -1.21
N GLY A 368 16.55 4.04 -2.06
CA GLY A 368 17.30 4.24 -3.31
C GLY A 368 16.35 4.50 -4.47
N THR A 369 16.62 5.58 -5.21
CA THR A 369 15.70 6.11 -6.23
C THR A 369 16.06 5.74 -7.66
N GLU A 370 17.24 5.15 -7.90
CA GLU A 370 17.59 4.64 -9.22
C GLU A 370 16.75 3.41 -9.56
N LYS A 371 16.31 3.31 -10.82
CA LYS A 371 15.42 2.23 -11.32
C LYS A 371 15.98 0.82 -11.15
N THR A 372 17.29 0.70 -10.93
CA THR A 372 17.99 -0.58 -10.74
C THR A 372 18.04 -1.03 -9.28
N TYR A 373 17.68 -0.16 -8.33
CA TYR A 373 17.64 -0.47 -6.91
C TYR A 373 16.25 -0.93 -6.47
N GLY A 374 16.17 -1.41 -5.23
CA GLY A 374 14.93 -1.80 -4.60
C GLY A 374 14.65 -3.29 -4.68
N LEU A 375 13.38 -3.63 -4.48
CA LEU A 375 12.88 -5.00 -4.42
C LEU A 375 12.07 -5.28 -5.68
N THR A 376 12.34 -6.39 -6.36
CA THR A 376 11.60 -6.79 -7.56
C THR A 376 11.30 -8.29 -7.55
N GLY A 377 10.06 -8.68 -7.83
CA GLY A 377 9.63 -10.07 -7.89
C GLY A 377 8.37 -10.27 -8.72
N GLY A 378 8.14 -11.47 -9.25
CA GLY A 378 6.79 -11.84 -9.69
C GLY A 378 5.79 -11.73 -8.54
N ILE A 379 6.22 -12.15 -7.34
CA ILE A 379 5.56 -11.93 -6.07
C ILE A 379 6.58 -11.33 -5.10
N VAL A 380 6.24 -10.23 -4.43
CA VAL A 380 7.03 -9.68 -3.32
C VAL A 380 6.23 -9.92 -2.02
N ALA A 381 6.78 -10.70 -1.10
CA ALA A 381 6.15 -11.03 0.17
C ALA A 381 7.08 -10.62 1.33
N LEU A 382 6.65 -9.65 2.13
CA LEU A 382 7.44 -9.07 3.21
C LEU A 382 6.76 -9.32 4.56
N GLU A 383 7.50 -9.88 5.51
CA GLU A 383 7.08 -10.04 6.91
C GLU A 383 8.12 -9.36 7.82
N THR A 384 7.73 -8.24 8.44
CA THR A 384 8.70 -7.38 9.13
C THR A 384 8.14 -6.74 10.39
N GLY A 385 9.00 -6.22 11.26
CA GLY A 385 8.57 -5.33 12.34
C GLY A 385 8.27 -3.94 11.81
N PHE A 386 9.34 -3.21 11.47
CA PHE A 386 9.24 -1.92 10.80
C PHE A 386 9.68 -2.05 9.35
N PHE A 387 8.80 -1.69 8.43
CA PHE A 387 9.09 -1.65 7.01
C PHE A 387 9.31 -0.21 6.58
N ASP A 388 10.55 0.13 6.24
CA ASP A 388 10.96 1.46 5.77
C ASP A 388 11.31 1.40 4.28
N ASN A 389 10.38 1.84 3.44
CA ASN A 389 10.53 2.05 2.00
C ASN A 389 10.75 3.54 1.65
N SER A 390 11.21 4.36 2.59
CA SER A 390 11.40 5.79 2.32
C SER A 390 12.45 6.00 1.23
N ASP A 391 12.09 6.78 0.21
CA ASP A 391 12.87 6.97 -1.02
C ASP A 391 13.23 5.65 -1.74
N GLY A 392 12.51 4.57 -1.46
CA GLY A 392 12.73 3.23 -1.99
C GLY A 392 11.73 2.84 -3.08
N GLN A 393 12.01 1.72 -3.75
CA GLN A 393 11.17 1.20 -4.82
C GLN A 393 10.88 -0.30 -4.62
N ILE A 394 9.63 -0.67 -4.83
CA ILE A 394 9.17 -2.05 -4.91
C ILE A 394 8.35 -2.23 -6.17
N ASN A 395 8.69 -3.24 -6.96
CA ASN A 395 7.97 -3.62 -8.17
C ASN A 395 7.60 -5.11 -8.11
N GLY A 396 6.36 -5.44 -8.42
CA GLY A 396 6.01 -6.86 -8.62
C GLY A 396 4.72 -7.15 -9.35
N GLY A 397 4.44 -8.43 -9.57
CA GLY A 397 3.12 -8.88 -10.02
C GLY A 397 2.11 -8.72 -8.90
N TYR A 398 2.44 -9.23 -7.73
CA TYR A 398 1.72 -9.05 -6.46
C TYR A 398 2.70 -8.52 -5.39
N ILE A 399 2.23 -7.63 -4.53
CA ILE A 399 2.97 -7.15 -3.36
C ILE A 399 2.13 -7.42 -2.10
N GLY A 400 2.64 -8.28 -1.21
CA GLY A 400 2.05 -8.55 0.09
C GLY A 400 3.01 -8.13 1.20
N ILE A 401 2.54 -7.30 2.13
CA ILE A 401 3.34 -6.74 3.21
C ILE A 401 2.59 -6.95 4.52
N ASN A 402 3.18 -7.71 5.43
CA ASN A 402 2.77 -7.82 6.82
C ASN A 402 3.81 -7.12 7.70
N SER A 403 3.43 -6.02 8.31
CA SER A 403 4.31 -5.23 9.18
C SER A 403 3.62 -4.75 10.44
N LEU A 404 4.39 -4.29 11.42
CA LEU A 404 3.87 -3.57 12.59
C LEU A 404 3.88 -2.06 12.37
N ASN A 405 4.69 -1.54 11.45
CA ASN A 405 4.76 -0.14 11.04
C ASN A 405 5.28 -0.08 9.60
N THR A 406 4.72 0.79 8.77
CA THR A 406 5.14 1.02 7.39
C THR A 406 5.44 2.49 7.16
N ALA A 407 6.63 2.80 6.67
CA ALA A 407 6.97 4.10 6.09
C ALA A 407 7.24 3.94 4.59
N ASN A 408 6.49 4.65 3.76
CA ASN A 408 6.65 4.72 2.31
C ASN A 408 6.86 6.17 1.86
N ARG A 409 7.61 6.96 2.64
CA ARG A 409 7.77 8.40 2.38
C ARG A 409 8.57 8.63 1.10
N ASN A 410 8.00 9.31 0.12
CA ASN A 410 8.58 9.46 -1.23
C ASN A 410 8.92 8.12 -1.94
N GLY A 411 8.52 6.99 -1.35
CA GLY A 411 8.78 5.65 -1.87
C GLY A 411 7.69 5.22 -2.86
N THR A 412 7.98 4.21 -3.66
CA THR A 412 7.03 3.65 -4.61
C THR A 412 6.79 2.17 -4.39
N MET A 413 5.52 1.77 -4.38
CA MET A 413 5.07 0.38 -4.48
C MET A 413 4.20 0.23 -5.71
N ASP A 414 4.68 -0.51 -6.70
CA ASP A 414 4.01 -0.76 -7.98
C ASP A 414 3.73 -2.25 -8.17
N ALA A 415 2.46 -2.61 -8.25
CA ALA A 415 2.06 -3.96 -8.64
C ALA A 415 1.32 -3.97 -9.98
N ILE A 416 1.51 -5.04 -10.77
CA ILE A 416 0.67 -5.28 -11.95
C ILE A 416 -0.74 -5.68 -11.51
N GLN A 417 -0.84 -6.60 -10.54
CA GLN A 417 -2.09 -7.12 -10.01
C GLN A 417 -2.41 -6.43 -8.68
N ASN A 418 -2.32 -7.14 -7.55
CA ASN A 418 -2.82 -6.64 -6.28
C ASN A 418 -1.67 -6.17 -5.37
N ILE A 419 -2.03 -5.21 -4.50
CA ILE A 419 -1.24 -4.85 -3.34
C ILE A 419 -2.08 -5.15 -2.08
N GLU A 420 -1.51 -5.88 -1.14
CA GLU A 420 -2.08 -6.10 0.19
C GLU A 420 -1.10 -5.64 1.27
N LEU A 421 -1.45 -4.57 1.98
CA LEU A 421 -0.71 -4.08 3.15
C LEU A 421 -1.52 -4.37 4.39
N ILE A 422 -0.95 -5.15 5.30
CA ILE A 422 -1.53 -5.48 6.60
C ILE A 422 -0.63 -4.88 7.67
N ASN A 423 -1.22 -4.03 8.52
CA ASN A 423 -0.58 -3.54 9.72
C ASN A 423 -1.36 -4.00 10.96
N ASN A 424 -0.78 -4.97 11.68
CA ASN A 424 -1.43 -5.66 12.79
C ASN A 424 -1.20 -4.98 14.16
N SER A 425 -0.68 -3.75 14.21
CA SER A 425 -0.37 -3.03 15.46
C SER A 425 -1.09 -1.68 15.57
N TYR A 426 -0.91 -1.00 16.72
CA TYR A 426 -1.42 0.36 16.99
C TYR A 426 -0.49 1.47 16.48
N ASN A 427 0.05 1.33 15.27
CA ASN A 427 1.06 2.24 14.74
C ASN A 427 0.53 2.99 13.50
N THR A 428 1.43 3.31 12.57
CA THR A 428 1.16 4.15 11.40
C THR A 428 1.50 3.38 10.13
N ILE A 429 0.72 3.65 9.07
CA ILE A 429 1.15 3.47 7.68
C ILE A 429 1.32 4.87 7.11
N ASP A 430 2.55 5.28 6.83
CA ASP A 430 2.88 6.62 6.38
C ASP A 430 3.25 6.61 4.89
N ASN A 431 2.33 7.09 4.06
CA ASN A 431 2.50 7.25 2.61
C ASN A 431 2.76 8.71 2.21
N THR A 432 3.33 9.54 3.09
CA THR A 432 3.57 10.97 2.80
C THR A 432 4.52 11.15 1.61
N GLY A 433 4.04 11.77 0.52
CA GLY A 433 4.77 11.92 -0.74
C GLY A 433 5.05 10.60 -1.47
N GLY A 434 4.62 9.46 -0.91
CA GLY A 434 4.80 8.13 -1.46
C GLY A 434 3.77 7.80 -2.53
N ARG A 435 3.92 6.62 -3.14
CA ARG A 435 2.98 6.07 -4.10
C ARG A 435 2.74 4.58 -3.87
N ILE A 436 1.48 4.18 -3.85
CA ILE A 436 0.99 2.80 -3.78
C ILE A 436 0.02 2.62 -4.96
N ARG A 437 0.39 1.79 -5.93
CA ARG A 437 -0.34 1.73 -7.21
C ARG A 437 -0.43 0.32 -7.77
N THR A 438 -1.61 0.00 -8.30
CA THR A 438 -1.82 -1.19 -9.13
C THR A 438 -2.09 -0.82 -10.59
N VAL A 439 -1.73 -1.69 -11.52
CA VAL A 439 -2.05 -1.49 -12.95
C VAL A 439 -3.40 -2.07 -13.32
N ASN A 440 -3.71 -3.29 -12.88
CA ASN A 440 -4.94 -4.02 -13.24
C ASN A 440 -5.72 -4.57 -12.02
N GLY A 441 -5.12 -4.59 -10.83
CA GLY A 441 -5.73 -5.22 -9.64
C GLY A 441 -6.16 -4.23 -8.56
N HIS A 442 -6.42 -4.77 -7.37
CA HIS A 442 -6.94 -4.04 -6.23
C HIS A 442 -5.84 -3.64 -5.23
N ILE A 443 -6.06 -2.55 -4.52
CA ILE A 443 -5.30 -2.22 -3.31
C ILE A 443 -6.14 -2.56 -2.10
N LYS A 444 -5.61 -3.36 -1.19
CA LYS A 444 -6.19 -3.62 0.13
C LYS A 444 -5.22 -3.14 1.20
N ILE A 445 -5.66 -2.21 2.04
CA ILE A 445 -4.92 -1.75 3.22
C ILE A 445 -5.74 -2.12 4.45
N ASP A 446 -5.28 -3.11 5.22
CA ASP A 446 -5.87 -3.53 6.49
C ASP A 446 -5.03 -2.97 7.65
N ALA A 447 -5.44 -1.81 8.13
CA ALA A 447 -4.80 -1.03 9.18
C ALA A 447 -5.79 -0.73 10.32
N LYS A 448 -6.71 -1.66 10.63
CA LYS A 448 -7.86 -1.46 11.57
C LYS A 448 -7.53 -0.79 12.91
N ASN A 449 -6.31 -1.00 13.42
CA ASN A 449 -5.84 -0.45 14.69
C ASN A 449 -4.83 0.70 14.53
N SER A 450 -4.51 1.08 13.29
CA SER A 450 -3.46 2.02 12.92
C SER A 450 -4.03 3.26 12.22
N THR A 451 -3.25 4.35 12.24
CA THR A 451 -3.51 5.53 11.40
C THR A 451 -2.88 5.33 10.03
N LEU A 452 -3.68 5.48 8.96
CA LEU A 452 -3.19 5.59 7.60
C LEU A 452 -3.00 7.06 7.25
N ILE A 453 -1.77 7.47 6.95
CA ILE A 453 -1.42 8.82 6.53
C ILE A 453 -1.13 8.79 5.03
N ASN A 454 -1.89 9.59 4.28
CA ASN A 454 -1.77 9.74 2.84
C ASN A 454 -1.68 11.24 2.50
N ASN A 455 -0.50 11.82 2.68
CA ASN A 455 -0.28 13.26 2.55
C ASN A 455 0.54 13.61 1.31
N ASN A 456 0.36 14.83 0.81
CA ASN A 456 1.00 15.44 -0.36
C ASN A 456 0.54 14.83 -1.70
N THR A 457 -0.20 15.61 -2.49
CA THR A 457 -0.54 15.23 -3.87
C THR A 457 0.63 15.49 -4.82
N LYS A 458 0.96 14.51 -5.67
CA LYS A 458 2.03 14.67 -6.68
C LYS A 458 1.56 15.35 -7.98
N THR A 459 0.27 15.62 -8.22
CA THR A 459 -0.16 16.04 -9.57
C THR A 459 -1.22 17.14 -9.64
N ALA A 460 -0.83 18.24 -10.31
CA ALA A 460 -1.65 18.99 -11.26
C ALA A 460 -1.29 18.62 -12.73
N ASP A 461 -0.45 17.59 -12.95
CA ASP A 461 -0.01 17.15 -14.27
C ASP A 461 -0.92 16.02 -14.81
N VAL A 462 -1.91 16.40 -15.60
CA VAL A 462 -2.81 15.49 -16.33
C VAL A 462 -2.11 14.74 -17.48
N GLY A 463 -0.86 15.07 -17.80
CA GLY A 463 -0.05 14.42 -18.83
C GLY A 463 0.93 13.37 -18.29
N SER A 464 1.11 13.27 -16.97
CA SER A 464 2.01 12.29 -16.33
C SER A 464 1.30 10.94 -16.09
N SER A 465 2.08 9.85 -16.11
CA SER A 465 1.64 8.53 -15.62
C SER A 465 1.25 8.51 -14.13
N ASP A 466 1.51 9.61 -13.42
CA ASP A 466 1.15 9.86 -12.01
C ASP A 466 -0.27 10.45 -11.83
N SER A 467 -1.03 10.65 -12.92
CA SER A 467 -2.38 11.26 -12.91
C SER A 467 -3.45 10.51 -12.10
N ARG A 468 -3.18 9.27 -11.68
CA ARG A 468 -4.09 8.43 -10.88
C ARG A 468 -4.00 8.68 -9.37
N GLY A 469 -3.14 9.59 -8.89
CA GLY A 469 -2.97 9.85 -7.47
C GLY A 469 -1.93 8.96 -6.79
N ILE A 470 -1.81 9.09 -5.46
CA ILE A 470 -0.75 8.45 -4.66
C ILE A 470 -1.18 7.12 -4.03
N ILE A 471 -2.48 6.89 -3.87
CA ILE A 471 -3.05 5.54 -3.68
C ILE A 471 -4.01 5.30 -4.84
N ALA A 472 -3.60 4.43 -5.77
CA ALA A 472 -4.19 4.36 -7.09
C ALA A 472 -4.46 2.91 -7.52
N GLY A 473 -5.73 2.50 -7.49
CA GLY A 473 -6.16 1.13 -7.79
C GLY A 473 -6.96 1.03 -9.08
N ASP A 474 -6.57 0.19 -10.05
CA ASP A 474 -7.40 0.02 -11.26
C ASP A 474 -8.65 -0.82 -10.99
N GLY A 475 -8.49 -1.96 -10.29
CA GLY A 475 -9.59 -2.85 -9.93
C GLY A 475 -10.44 -2.36 -8.74
N GLY A 476 -9.92 -1.44 -7.93
CA GLY A 476 -10.60 -0.96 -6.71
C GLY A 476 -9.65 -0.73 -5.55
N ILE A 477 -10.15 -0.07 -4.51
CA ILE A 477 -9.42 0.22 -3.26
C ILE A 477 -10.30 -0.18 -2.08
N MET A 478 -9.75 -0.96 -1.16
CA MET A 478 -10.36 -1.28 0.14
C MET A 478 -9.42 -0.83 1.26
N ILE A 479 -9.87 0.10 2.11
CA ILE A 479 -9.12 0.61 3.26
C ILE A 479 -9.91 0.31 4.53
N SER A 480 -9.27 -0.36 5.49
CA SER A 480 -9.75 -0.44 6.87
C SER A 480 -8.73 0.25 7.78
N SER A 481 -9.16 1.18 8.63
CA SER A 481 -8.25 1.96 9.48
C SER A 481 -8.82 2.26 10.86
N TYR A 482 -7.98 2.65 11.83
CA TYR A 482 -8.45 3.37 13.01
C TYR A 482 -8.76 4.82 12.65
N ALA A 483 -7.79 5.49 12.03
CA ALA A 483 -7.94 6.82 11.47
C ALA A 483 -7.33 6.89 10.07
N LEU A 484 -7.86 7.76 9.22
CA LEU A 484 -7.31 8.07 7.89
C LEU A 484 -7.08 9.57 7.80
N GLU A 485 -5.84 9.97 7.52
CA GLU A 485 -5.48 11.34 7.15
C GLU A 485 -5.17 11.36 5.66
N ASN A 486 -6.00 12.04 4.87
CA ASN A 486 -5.87 12.14 3.43
C ASN A 486 -5.76 13.61 3.00
N ASN A 487 -4.53 14.13 3.00
CA ASN A 487 -4.20 15.40 2.34
C ASN A 487 -3.64 15.16 0.92
N GLY A 488 -3.73 13.92 0.45
CA GLY A 488 -3.28 13.44 -0.84
C GLY A 488 -4.45 13.10 -1.77
N GLN A 489 -4.19 12.20 -2.73
CA GLN A 489 -5.21 11.68 -3.64
C GLN A 489 -5.32 10.17 -3.51
N ILE A 490 -6.53 9.70 -3.25
CA ILE A 490 -6.96 8.31 -3.34
C ILE A 490 -7.88 8.22 -4.56
N SER A 491 -7.51 7.41 -5.56
CA SER A 491 -8.31 7.33 -6.78
C SER A 491 -8.33 5.94 -7.39
N SER A 492 -9.44 5.60 -8.04
CA SER A 492 -9.66 4.27 -8.55
C SER A 492 -10.55 4.26 -9.79
N ASN A 493 -10.23 3.39 -10.75
CA ASN A 493 -11.14 3.08 -11.85
C ASN A 493 -12.26 2.10 -11.43
N GLY A 494 -12.04 1.34 -10.36
CA GLY A 494 -13.04 0.53 -9.66
C GLY A 494 -13.60 1.24 -8.42
N ASN A 495 -14.35 0.51 -7.59
CA ASN A 495 -14.92 1.05 -6.34
C ASN A 495 -13.83 1.45 -5.32
N ILE A 496 -14.16 2.43 -4.48
CA ILE A 496 -13.38 2.78 -3.28
C ILE A 496 -14.25 2.51 -2.06
N ASP A 497 -13.81 1.60 -1.20
CA ASP A 497 -14.46 1.27 0.07
C ASP A 497 -13.52 1.64 1.23
N ILE A 498 -13.91 2.61 2.05
CA ILE A 498 -13.12 3.09 3.20
C ILE A 498 -13.92 2.90 4.47
N LYS A 499 -13.37 2.13 5.41
CA LYS A 499 -13.94 1.89 6.73
C LYS A 499 -12.94 2.31 7.81
N SER A 500 -13.18 3.45 8.44
CA SER A 500 -12.35 3.97 9.53
C SER A 500 -13.10 3.94 10.84
N SER A 501 -12.62 3.23 11.86
CA SER A 501 -13.37 3.08 13.12
C SER A 501 -13.46 4.35 13.97
N TYR A 502 -12.63 5.37 13.70
CA TYR A 502 -12.65 6.66 14.38
C TYR A 502 -12.84 7.83 13.41
N ASN A 503 -11.77 8.38 12.85
CA ASN A 503 -11.87 9.60 12.04
C ASN A 503 -11.38 9.36 10.61
N ILE A 504 -11.99 10.08 9.68
CA ILE A 504 -11.44 10.34 8.36
C ILE A 504 -11.27 11.84 8.24
N ASP A 505 -10.03 12.26 8.10
CA ASP A 505 -9.65 13.62 7.81
C ASP A 505 -9.27 13.67 6.32
N ASN A 506 -10.02 14.42 5.52
CA ASN A 506 -9.76 14.65 4.10
C ASN A 506 -9.48 16.15 3.86
N HIS A 507 -8.63 16.80 4.65
CA HIS A 507 -8.30 18.22 4.42
C HIS A 507 -7.47 18.41 3.15
N TYR A 508 -7.91 19.27 2.23
CA TYR A 508 -7.25 19.49 0.92
C TYR A 508 -7.06 18.23 0.06
N GLY A 509 -7.65 17.10 0.47
CA GLY A 509 -7.52 15.82 -0.20
C GLY A 509 -8.50 15.63 -1.35
N LYS A 510 -8.30 14.54 -2.07
CA LYS A 510 -9.22 14.05 -3.08
C LYS A 510 -9.44 12.55 -2.94
N ILE A 511 -10.71 12.14 -2.91
CA ILE A 511 -11.13 10.74 -3.01
C ILE A 511 -12.04 10.64 -4.23
N SER A 512 -11.63 9.89 -5.26
CA SER A 512 -12.33 9.87 -6.55
C SER A 512 -12.39 8.51 -7.23
N SER A 513 -13.59 8.07 -7.64
CA SER A 513 -13.79 6.79 -8.32
C SER A 513 -14.56 6.93 -9.65
N GLU A 514 -14.20 6.15 -10.67
CA GLU A 514 -15.00 5.97 -11.89
C GLU A 514 -16.21 5.03 -11.67
N LYS A 515 -16.33 4.42 -10.48
CA LYS A 515 -17.47 3.60 -10.05
C LYS A 515 -18.09 4.20 -8.81
N ASN A 516 -18.04 3.54 -7.65
CA ASN A 516 -18.67 4.02 -6.43
C ASN A 516 -17.62 4.38 -5.36
N VAL A 517 -17.97 5.32 -4.49
CA VAL A 517 -17.24 5.59 -3.24
C VAL A 517 -18.14 5.28 -2.07
N ASN A 518 -17.71 4.39 -1.17
CA ASN A 518 -18.37 4.08 0.08
C ASN A 518 -17.44 4.43 1.25
N VAL A 519 -17.93 5.25 2.18
CA VAL A 519 -17.19 5.71 3.36
C VAL A 519 -18.00 5.39 4.62
N GLU A 520 -17.41 4.63 5.53
CA GLU A 520 -17.95 4.36 6.86
C GLU A 520 -16.99 4.87 7.93
N THR A 521 -17.46 5.76 8.81
CA THR A 521 -16.64 6.27 9.91
C THR A 521 -17.45 6.78 11.11
N LYS A 522 -16.76 7.15 12.20
CA LYS A 522 -17.40 7.91 13.29
C LYS A 522 -17.43 9.39 12.93
N ASN A 523 -16.31 9.99 12.56
CA ASN A 523 -16.27 11.39 12.13
C ASN A 523 -15.59 11.53 10.77
N LEU A 524 -16.21 12.30 9.87
CA LEU A 524 -15.63 12.68 8.59
C LEU A 524 -15.44 14.19 8.55
N VAL A 525 -14.23 14.64 8.24
CA VAL A 525 -13.94 16.03 7.90
C VAL A 525 -13.54 16.10 6.43
N ASN A 526 -14.31 16.86 5.66
CA ASN A 526 -14.09 17.15 4.25
C ASN A 526 -13.96 18.67 4.07
N TYR A 527 -12.77 19.17 4.37
CA TYR A 527 -12.47 20.60 4.34
C TYR A 527 -11.66 20.95 3.09
N ALA A 528 -12.12 21.94 2.32
CA ALA A 528 -11.38 22.46 1.16
C ALA A 528 -10.99 21.34 0.16
N SER A 529 -11.82 20.30 0.06
CA SER A 529 -11.48 19.00 -0.53
C SER A 529 -12.65 18.37 -1.28
N SER A 530 -12.42 17.22 -1.92
CA SER A 530 -13.47 16.52 -2.67
C SER A 530 -13.53 15.02 -2.35
N ILE A 531 -14.75 14.52 -2.23
CA ILE A 531 -15.09 13.11 -2.28
C ILE A 531 -16.13 12.95 -3.39
N GLY A 532 -15.79 12.22 -4.45
CA GLY A 532 -16.69 12.09 -5.57
C GLY A 532 -16.56 10.80 -6.35
N ALA A 533 -17.61 10.48 -7.10
CA ALA A 533 -17.61 9.33 -7.99
C ALA A 533 -18.46 9.58 -9.23
N VAL A 534 -18.15 8.87 -10.32
CA VAL A 534 -19.05 8.84 -11.48
C VAL A 534 -20.37 8.14 -11.11
N GLY A 535 -20.27 6.98 -10.45
CA GLY A 535 -21.41 6.27 -9.86
C GLY A 535 -21.78 6.85 -8.49
N ASN A 536 -22.25 5.98 -7.58
CA ASN A 536 -22.80 6.42 -6.30
C ASN A 536 -21.72 6.87 -5.31
N VAL A 537 -22.09 7.81 -4.45
CA VAL A 537 -21.30 8.17 -3.26
C VAL A 537 -22.14 7.91 -2.02
N SER A 538 -21.67 7.04 -1.14
CA SER A 538 -22.31 6.71 0.13
C SER A 538 -21.39 7.09 1.29
N VAL A 539 -21.87 7.93 2.21
CA VAL A 539 -21.13 8.33 3.41
C VAL A 539 -21.96 8.03 4.64
N ALA A 540 -21.46 7.16 5.51
CA ALA A 540 -22.03 6.84 6.80
C ALA A 540 -21.09 7.33 7.93
N ALA A 541 -21.42 8.47 8.55
CA ALA A 541 -20.66 9.10 9.63
C ALA A 541 -21.48 9.08 10.93
N SER A 542 -21.29 8.05 11.75
CA SER A 542 -22.16 7.81 12.93
C SER A 542 -22.12 8.92 13.99
N GLY A 543 -21.04 9.69 14.05
CA GLY A 543 -20.85 10.87 14.90
C GLY A 543 -21.15 12.18 14.16
N LYS A 544 -20.17 12.71 13.42
CA LYS A 544 -20.31 13.97 12.67
C LYS A 544 -19.73 13.88 11.25
N LEU A 545 -20.42 14.46 10.29
CA LEU A 545 -19.88 14.81 8.97
C LEU A 545 -19.71 16.32 8.90
N GLU A 546 -18.49 16.80 8.66
CA GLU A 546 -18.18 18.19 8.35
C GLU A 546 -17.77 18.30 6.88
N ASN A 547 -18.54 19.04 6.09
CA ASN A 547 -18.23 19.38 4.71
C ASN A 547 -18.17 20.90 4.59
N TYR A 548 -17.02 21.47 4.89
CA TYR A 548 -16.81 22.91 4.89
C TYR A 548 -15.95 23.32 3.71
N VAL A 549 -16.51 24.10 2.79
CA VAL A 549 -15.82 24.47 1.55
C VAL A 549 -15.33 23.22 0.79
N GLY A 550 -15.99 22.08 1.05
CA GLY A 550 -15.73 20.79 0.45
C GLY A 550 -16.86 20.38 -0.49
N VAL A 551 -16.58 19.39 -1.33
CA VAL A 551 -17.52 18.85 -2.31
C VAL A 551 -17.76 17.37 -2.03
N LEU A 552 -19.02 16.99 -1.86
CA LEU A 552 -19.48 15.61 -1.99
C LEU A 552 -20.30 15.49 -3.28
N ARG A 553 -19.85 14.66 -4.23
CA ARG A 553 -20.42 14.65 -5.58
C ARG A 553 -20.57 13.26 -6.19
N SER A 554 -21.76 12.96 -6.68
CA SER A 554 -22.04 11.82 -7.55
C SER A 554 -22.47 12.33 -8.93
N ASP A 555 -21.78 11.95 -10.00
CA ASP A 555 -22.03 12.52 -11.34
C ASP A 555 -23.28 11.94 -12.00
N GLU A 556 -23.41 10.61 -11.94
CA GLU A 556 -24.49 9.87 -12.60
C GLU A 556 -25.34 9.06 -11.60
N GLY A 557 -24.93 9.00 -10.33
CA GLY A 557 -25.56 8.20 -9.29
C GLY A 557 -26.17 9.02 -8.14
N THR A 558 -26.49 8.31 -7.07
CA THR A 558 -27.05 8.89 -5.85
C THR A 558 -25.94 9.28 -4.88
N LEU A 559 -26.05 10.46 -4.30
CA LEU A 559 -25.33 10.85 -3.10
C LEU A 559 -26.17 10.49 -1.86
N SER A 560 -25.73 9.49 -1.11
CA SER A 560 -26.37 9.04 0.14
C SER A 560 -25.52 9.42 1.33
N ILE A 561 -26.10 10.14 2.29
CA ILE A 561 -25.42 10.57 3.53
C ILE A 561 -26.24 10.13 4.73
N ASN A 562 -25.63 9.31 5.59
CA ASN A 562 -26.20 8.88 6.87
C ASN A 562 -25.30 9.39 7.99
N GLY A 563 -25.82 10.29 8.83
CA GLY A 563 -25.03 11.01 9.82
C GLY A 563 -25.62 11.02 11.23
N GLY A 564 -24.75 11.19 12.23
CA GLY A 564 -25.19 11.73 13.52
C GLY A 564 -25.59 13.19 13.35
N LEU A 565 -24.61 14.08 13.30
CA LEU A 565 -24.71 15.48 12.89
C LEU A 565 -24.15 15.65 11.48
N ILE A 566 -24.82 16.41 10.61
CA ILE A 566 -24.34 16.70 9.26
C ILE A 566 -24.17 18.20 9.12
N ASP A 567 -22.94 18.63 8.85
CA ASP A 567 -22.55 20.03 8.80
C ASP A 567 -21.94 20.34 7.43
N ASN A 568 -22.78 20.70 6.47
CA ASN A 568 -22.46 21.09 5.10
C ASN A 568 -22.33 22.62 4.98
N TYR A 569 -21.90 23.32 6.02
CA TYR A 569 -21.79 24.78 6.01
C TYR A 569 -20.80 25.27 4.95
N GLY A 570 -21.22 26.15 4.03
CA GLY A 570 -20.35 26.60 2.94
C GLY A 570 -19.99 25.53 1.91
N GLY A 571 -20.48 24.31 2.07
CA GLY A 571 -20.12 23.15 1.25
C GLY A 571 -21.03 22.93 0.04
N MET A 572 -20.63 21.98 -0.81
CA MET A 572 -21.41 21.53 -1.97
C MET A 572 -21.80 20.06 -1.85
N LEU A 573 -23.09 19.78 -2.05
CA LEU A 573 -23.62 18.43 -2.23
C LEU A 573 -24.25 18.33 -3.62
N LEU A 574 -23.74 17.42 -4.44
CA LEU A 574 -24.16 17.23 -5.83
C LEU A 574 -24.48 15.75 -6.09
N GLY A 575 -25.58 15.48 -6.78
CA GLY A 575 -25.97 14.12 -7.13
C GLY A 575 -26.99 14.07 -8.27
N LYS A 576 -27.19 12.88 -8.85
CA LYS A 576 -28.42 12.64 -9.60
C LYS A 576 -29.62 12.68 -8.66
N ASP A 577 -29.53 11.95 -7.56
CA ASP A 577 -30.42 12.02 -6.42
C ASP A 577 -29.59 12.30 -5.16
N ILE A 578 -30.17 13.01 -4.18
CA ILE A 578 -29.53 13.26 -2.87
C ILE A 578 -30.43 12.71 -1.78
N ASN A 579 -29.92 11.78 -0.98
CA ASN A 579 -30.61 11.20 0.17
C ASN A 579 -29.81 11.48 1.44
N ILE A 580 -30.38 12.22 2.39
CA ILE A 580 -29.75 12.58 3.65
C ILE A 580 -30.61 12.08 4.80
N THR A 581 -30.04 11.25 5.68
CA THR A 581 -30.65 10.83 6.94
C THR A 581 -29.76 11.23 8.11
N ALA A 582 -30.30 11.97 9.08
CA ALA A 582 -29.55 12.39 10.26
C ALA A 582 -30.31 12.09 11.58
N THR A 583 -29.57 11.67 12.60
CA THR A 583 -30.14 11.51 13.95
C THR A 583 -30.11 12.80 14.77
N GLY A 584 -29.22 13.74 14.43
CA GLY A 584 -29.16 15.12 14.90
C GLY A 584 -29.42 16.11 13.77
N ASP A 585 -28.95 17.35 13.92
CA ASP A 585 -29.18 18.43 12.97
C ASP A 585 -28.48 18.25 11.61
N VAL A 586 -29.07 18.84 10.58
CA VAL A 586 -28.48 19.01 9.24
C VAL A 586 -28.27 20.50 9.02
N ASN A 587 -27.03 20.96 8.96
CA ASN A 587 -26.66 22.32 8.66
C ASN A 587 -26.21 22.43 7.19
N SER A 588 -26.90 23.23 6.40
CA SER A 588 -26.59 23.61 5.02
C SER A 588 -26.70 25.14 4.88
N ASN A 589 -26.38 25.87 5.96
CA ASN A 589 -26.30 27.33 5.90
C ASN A 589 -25.22 27.76 4.91
N ALA A 590 -25.53 28.79 4.13
CA ALA A 590 -24.66 29.33 3.09
C ALA A 590 -24.03 28.23 2.23
N ALA A 591 -24.78 27.16 1.92
CA ALA A 591 -24.30 25.99 1.18
C ALA A 591 -25.06 25.79 -0.13
N LEU A 592 -24.57 24.93 -1.01
CA LEU A 592 -25.23 24.58 -2.26
C LEU A 592 -25.55 23.08 -2.30
N VAL A 593 -26.84 22.73 -2.33
CA VAL A 593 -27.32 21.34 -2.40
C VAL A 593 -28.15 21.19 -3.67
N VAL A 594 -27.67 20.41 -4.64
CA VAL A 594 -28.30 20.29 -5.97
C VAL A 594 -28.41 18.84 -6.42
N ALA A 595 -29.63 18.42 -6.74
CA ALA A 595 -29.90 17.14 -7.39
C ALA A 595 -30.48 17.31 -8.80
N VAL A 596 -30.08 16.45 -9.74
CA VAL A 596 -30.67 16.38 -11.09
C VAL A 596 -32.11 15.85 -11.07
N ASN A 597 -32.43 15.02 -10.09
CA ASN A 597 -33.74 14.46 -9.84
C ASN A 597 -34.24 14.98 -8.48
N ASP A 598 -34.21 14.13 -7.46
CA ASP A 598 -34.86 14.40 -6.19
C ASP A 598 -33.85 14.67 -5.07
N ILE A 599 -34.29 15.50 -4.12
CA ILE A 599 -33.64 15.66 -2.82
C ILE A 599 -34.57 15.12 -1.75
N ASN A 600 -34.08 14.21 -0.92
CA ASN A 600 -34.77 13.70 0.26
C ASN A 600 -33.91 13.95 1.50
N ILE A 601 -34.37 14.80 2.41
CA ILE A 601 -33.70 15.07 3.70
C ILE A 601 -34.63 14.69 4.83
N THR A 602 -34.19 13.75 5.66
CA THR A 602 -34.90 13.33 6.87
C THR A 602 -33.98 13.48 8.08
N THR A 603 -34.34 14.35 9.01
CA THR A 603 -33.60 14.56 10.26
C THR A 603 -34.54 14.52 11.47
N LYS A 604 -34.06 13.95 12.59
CA LYS A 604 -34.77 14.07 13.87
C LYS A 604 -34.53 15.43 14.54
N GLY A 605 -33.46 16.11 14.16
CA GLY A 605 -33.11 17.47 14.59
C GLY A 605 -33.73 18.53 13.70
N SER A 606 -33.06 19.68 13.62
CA SER A 606 -33.42 20.79 12.74
C SER A 606 -32.63 20.74 11.44
N LEU A 607 -33.25 21.21 10.36
CA LEU A 607 -32.58 21.51 9.09
C LEU A 607 -32.33 23.01 9.00
N PHE A 608 -31.08 23.41 8.88
CA PHE A 608 -30.67 24.80 8.67
C PHE A 608 -30.24 24.99 7.21
N ASN A 609 -30.87 25.93 6.51
CA ASN A 609 -30.63 26.31 5.13
C ASN A 609 -30.62 27.85 5.02
N ASN A 610 -30.12 28.53 6.05
CA ASN A 610 -30.11 29.99 6.10
C ASN A 610 -28.99 30.58 5.23
N ASN A 611 -29.12 31.85 4.87
CA ASN A 611 -28.08 32.64 4.20
C ASN A 611 -27.61 32.05 2.86
N GLY A 612 -28.44 31.25 2.18
CA GLY A 612 -28.10 30.70 0.86
C GLY A 612 -27.88 31.80 -0.18
N ASN A 613 -28.50 32.97 -0.03
CA ASN A 613 -28.23 34.12 -0.89
C ASN A 613 -26.75 34.59 -0.82
N ASN A 614 -26.05 34.28 0.27
CA ASN A 614 -24.65 34.66 0.51
C ASN A 614 -23.66 33.55 0.14
N TYR A 615 -24.08 32.48 -0.56
CA TYR A 615 -23.16 31.42 -0.95
C TYR A 615 -22.01 31.93 -1.81
N GLY A 616 -22.30 32.77 -2.82
CA GLY A 616 -21.33 33.24 -3.82
C GLY A 616 -20.05 33.83 -3.24
N ASP A 617 -20.16 34.70 -2.24
CA ASP A 617 -19.04 35.31 -1.52
C ASP A 617 -19.28 35.15 -0.01
N PRO A 618 -18.45 34.36 0.73
CA PRO A 618 -17.11 33.90 0.35
C PRO A 618 -17.01 32.47 -0.24
N TYR A 619 -18.06 31.65 -0.18
CA TYR A 619 -17.92 30.20 -0.42
C TYR A 619 -17.85 29.84 -1.91
N GLY A 620 -18.76 30.37 -2.72
CA GLY A 620 -18.83 30.16 -4.17
C GLY A 620 -17.55 30.62 -4.86
N PHE A 621 -16.91 31.69 -4.38
CA PHE A 621 -15.61 32.16 -4.85
C PHE A 621 -14.53 31.06 -4.81
N TYR A 622 -14.49 30.25 -3.74
CA TYR A 622 -13.57 29.12 -3.62
C TYR A 622 -13.77 28.08 -4.74
N PHE A 623 -15.00 27.91 -5.20
CA PHE A 623 -15.36 26.98 -6.28
C PHE A 623 -15.37 27.61 -7.68
N GLY A 624 -15.00 28.89 -7.82
CA GLY A 624 -15.12 29.62 -9.09
C GLY A 624 -16.57 29.95 -9.48
N MET A 625 -17.47 30.03 -8.50
CA MET A 625 -18.92 30.25 -8.63
C MET A 625 -19.39 31.50 -7.86
N ALA A 626 -18.66 32.61 -7.97
CA ALA A 626 -18.89 33.83 -7.17
C ALA A 626 -20.30 34.43 -7.30
N ASP A 627 -20.94 34.28 -8.46
CA ASP A 627 -22.30 34.80 -8.70
C ASP A 627 -23.42 33.80 -8.35
N GLN A 628 -23.05 32.60 -7.88
CA GLN A 628 -24.03 31.56 -7.59
C GLN A 628 -24.65 31.76 -6.21
N LYS A 629 -25.97 31.64 -6.13
CA LYS A 629 -26.69 31.48 -4.86
C LYS A 629 -26.72 30.02 -4.42
N GLY A 630 -26.68 29.80 -3.11
CA GLY A 630 -26.80 28.51 -2.46
C GLY A 630 -28.27 28.06 -2.35
N GLY A 631 -28.56 27.27 -1.34
CA GLY A 631 -29.88 26.72 -1.05
C GLY A 631 -30.02 25.26 -1.47
N ILE A 632 -31.26 24.76 -1.37
CA ILE A 632 -31.64 23.38 -1.70
C ILE A 632 -32.42 23.38 -3.01
N ILE A 633 -31.90 22.73 -4.04
CA ILE A 633 -32.48 22.75 -5.40
C ILE A 633 -32.55 21.33 -5.98
N GLY A 634 -33.76 20.76 -6.03
CA GLY A 634 -34.05 19.56 -6.81
C GLY A 634 -34.61 19.95 -8.17
N LYS A 635 -34.04 19.44 -9.27
CA LYS A 635 -34.64 19.72 -10.60
C LYS A 635 -35.96 18.97 -10.81
N ARG A 636 -36.23 17.90 -10.05
CA ARG A 636 -37.54 17.24 -9.96
C ARG A 636 -38.22 17.57 -8.63
N SER A 637 -38.15 16.72 -7.61
CA SER A 637 -38.84 16.92 -6.32
C SER A 637 -37.88 17.26 -5.18
N VAL A 638 -38.42 17.86 -4.12
CA VAL A 638 -37.70 18.11 -2.86
C VAL A 638 -38.60 17.70 -1.69
N ASN A 639 -38.13 16.76 -0.87
CA ASN A 639 -38.84 16.23 0.30
C ASN A 639 -38.02 16.49 1.56
N LEU A 640 -38.56 17.29 2.49
CA LEU A 640 -37.88 17.70 3.72
C LEU A 640 -38.71 17.28 4.94
N THR A 641 -38.11 16.50 5.84
CA THR A 641 -38.72 16.09 7.11
C THR A 641 -37.77 16.43 8.26
N ALA A 642 -38.20 17.29 9.19
CA ALA A 642 -37.38 17.73 10.33
C ALA A 642 -38.24 18.13 11.54
N LYS A 643 -37.60 18.34 12.70
CA LYS A 643 -38.27 18.99 13.85
C LYS A 643 -38.58 20.46 13.51
N ASN A 644 -37.58 21.19 13.06
CA ASN A 644 -37.70 22.55 12.54
C ASN A 644 -36.94 22.67 11.21
N ILE A 645 -37.40 23.55 10.33
CA ILE A 645 -36.70 23.90 9.10
C ILE A 645 -36.52 25.42 9.09
N TYR A 646 -35.27 25.87 9.00
CA TYR A 646 -34.90 27.27 8.86
C TYR A 646 -34.31 27.47 7.48
N SER A 647 -34.87 28.38 6.70
CA SER A 647 -34.43 28.72 5.35
C SER A 647 -34.46 30.23 5.15
N GLU A 648 -34.01 30.99 6.14
CA GLU A 648 -34.03 32.45 6.10
C GLU A 648 -32.95 32.99 5.15
N ASP A 649 -33.25 34.05 4.39
CA ASP A 649 -32.31 34.64 3.42
C ASP A 649 -31.72 33.62 2.43
N SER A 650 -32.57 32.71 1.94
CA SER A 650 -32.16 31.53 1.17
C SER A 650 -33.20 31.13 0.12
N ARG A 651 -33.15 29.86 -0.32
CA ARG A 651 -34.13 29.25 -1.21
C ARG A 651 -34.26 27.74 -1.05
N ILE A 652 -35.47 27.25 -1.29
CA ILE A 652 -35.82 25.83 -1.45
C ILE A 652 -36.63 25.71 -2.75
N ILE A 653 -36.14 24.93 -3.72
CA ILE A 653 -36.73 24.86 -5.06
C ILE A 653 -36.86 23.41 -5.51
N ALA A 654 -38.09 22.96 -5.76
CA ALA A 654 -38.40 21.83 -6.63
C ALA A 654 -38.81 22.38 -8.00
N GLN A 655 -37.96 22.21 -9.03
CA GLN A 655 -38.18 22.91 -10.31
C GLN A 655 -39.36 22.34 -11.12
N ALA A 656 -39.43 21.01 -11.25
CA ALA A 656 -40.42 20.34 -12.10
C ALA A 656 -41.41 19.45 -11.33
N GLY A 657 -41.11 19.09 -10.08
CA GLY A 657 -41.89 18.16 -9.27
C GLY A 657 -42.51 18.78 -8.03
N THR A 658 -42.86 17.94 -7.06
CA THR A 658 -43.45 18.37 -5.78
C THR A 658 -42.37 18.90 -4.84
N LEU A 659 -42.74 19.92 -4.08
CA LEU A 659 -42.06 20.31 -2.87
C LEU A 659 -42.89 19.86 -1.68
N ASP A 660 -42.35 18.99 -0.85
CA ASP A 660 -42.98 18.47 0.36
C ASP A 660 -42.14 18.88 1.59
N VAL A 661 -42.72 19.72 2.46
CA VAL A 661 -42.09 20.24 3.68
C VAL A 661 -42.90 19.78 4.87
N MET A 662 -42.33 18.91 5.70
CA MET A 662 -42.97 18.33 6.87
C MET A 662 -42.16 18.64 8.13
N THR A 663 -42.73 19.46 9.01
CA THR A 663 -42.13 19.78 10.31
C THR A 663 -43.12 19.57 11.45
N THR A 664 -42.60 19.21 12.63
CA THR A 664 -43.42 19.13 13.86
C THR A 664 -43.43 20.46 14.62
N GLY A 665 -42.44 21.32 14.38
CA GLY A 665 -42.28 22.64 14.98
C GLY A 665 -42.43 23.76 13.95
N LEU A 666 -41.35 24.51 13.75
CA LEU A 666 -41.32 25.72 12.91
C LEU A 666 -40.82 25.42 11.50
N PHE A 667 -41.48 25.98 10.49
CA PHE A 667 -40.89 26.24 9.17
C PHE A 667 -40.69 27.75 9.01
N SER A 668 -39.44 28.22 9.07
CA SER A 668 -39.09 29.61 8.84
C SER A 668 -38.50 29.79 7.45
N ASN A 669 -39.17 30.59 6.62
CA ASN A 669 -38.78 30.96 5.26
C ASN A 669 -38.60 32.49 5.15
N ALA A 670 -38.31 33.20 6.23
CA ALA A 670 -38.25 34.67 6.21
C ALA A 670 -37.23 35.19 5.17
N ASN A 671 -37.59 36.25 4.43
CA ASN A 671 -36.76 36.83 3.36
C ASN A 671 -36.26 35.81 2.30
N SER A 672 -36.97 34.70 2.13
CA SER A 672 -36.53 33.57 1.29
C SER A 672 -37.56 33.21 0.21
N GLN A 673 -37.12 32.35 -0.71
CA GLN A 673 -37.94 31.84 -1.81
C GLN A 673 -38.15 30.32 -1.68
N THR A 674 -39.40 29.91 -1.57
CA THR A 674 -39.83 28.51 -1.54
C THR A 674 -40.69 28.20 -2.76
N VAL A 675 -40.27 27.27 -3.62
CA VAL A 675 -40.93 27.00 -4.92
C VAL A 675 -41.20 25.51 -5.14
N GLY A 676 -42.45 25.18 -5.47
CA GLY A 676 -42.86 23.88 -6.02
C GLY A 676 -43.12 23.93 -7.52
N GLY A 677 -42.76 22.88 -8.24
CA GLY A 677 -43.02 22.72 -9.66
C GLY A 677 -44.48 22.36 -9.92
N THR A 678 -44.93 21.22 -9.38
CA THR A 678 -46.31 20.75 -9.53
C THR A 678 -47.17 21.01 -8.31
N ALA A 679 -46.57 21.02 -7.12
CA ALA A 679 -47.22 21.37 -5.87
C ALA A 679 -46.19 21.84 -4.84
N ALA A 680 -46.61 22.70 -3.92
CA ALA A 680 -45.90 22.98 -2.68
C ALA A 680 -46.79 22.59 -1.49
N ASN A 681 -46.49 21.44 -0.88
CA ASN A 681 -47.19 20.90 0.27
C ASN A 681 -46.39 21.18 1.53
N ILE A 682 -46.92 22.01 2.41
CA ILE A 682 -46.23 22.49 3.61
C ILE A 682 -47.08 22.17 4.83
N LYS A 683 -46.53 21.35 5.72
CA LYS A 683 -47.14 21.00 7.01
C LYS A 683 -46.15 21.32 8.12
N ALA A 684 -46.54 22.23 9.01
CA ALA A 684 -45.74 22.65 10.16
C ALA A 684 -46.66 22.99 11.34
N ASN A 685 -46.15 23.12 12.57
CA ASN A 685 -46.95 23.71 13.64
C ASN A 685 -47.04 25.23 13.49
N ALA A 686 -45.92 25.87 13.18
CA ALA A 686 -45.84 27.30 12.90
C ALA A 686 -45.09 27.55 11.58
N ILE A 687 -45.54 28.52 10.80
CA ILE A 687 -44.87 28.97 9.58
C ILE A 687 -44.55 30.46 9.70
N ASN A 688 -43.28 30.80 9.52
CA ASN A 688 -42.83 32.17 9.36
C ASN A 688 -42.49 32.43 7.88
N ASN A 689 -43.39 33.09 7.17
CA ASN A 689 -43.21 33.54 5.78
C ASN A 689 -43.08 35.07 5.71
N ALA A 690 -42.61 35.72 6.77
CA ALA A 690 -42.45 37.17 6.78
C ALA A 690 -41.48 37.61 5.68
N TYR A 691 -41.94 38.56 4.86
CA TYR A 691 -41.21 39.15 3.75
C TYR A 691 -40.68 38.13 2.72
N ALA A 692 -41.34 36.99 2.63
CA ALA A 692 -40.88 35.86 1.82
C ALA A 692 -41.86 35.49 0.73
N VAL A 693 -41.47 34.55 -0.12
CA VAL A 693 -42.30 33.99 -1.19
C VAL A 693 -42.45 32.49 -1.01
N ILE A 694 -43.70 32.03 -0.99
CA ILE A 694 -44.07 30.63 -1.24
C ILE A 694 -44.83 30.60 -2.56
N LYS A 695 -44.36 29.80 -3.53
CA LYS A 695 -44.96 29.70 -4.85
C LYS A 695 -45.05 28.25 -5.32
N SER A 696 -46.08 27.96 -6.11
CA SER A 696 -46.13 26.75 -6.93
C SER A 696 -46.60 27.06 -8.35
N TYR A 697 -46.04 26.37 -9.36
CA TYR A 697 -46.62 26.36 -10.71
C TYR A 697 -47.79 25.38 -10.85
N GLY A 698 -48.15 24.69 -9.76
CA GLY A 698 -49.45 24.04 -9.59
C GLY A 698 -50.09 24.46 -8.27
N ASP A 699 -50.34 23.50 -7.38
CA ASP A 699 -51.08 23.75 -6.13
C ASP A 699 -50.16 24.22 -5.00
N VAL A 700 -50.68 25.00 -4.06
CA VAL A 700 -50.04 25.28 -2.76
C VAL A 700 -50.98 24.81 -1.67
N ASN A 701 -50.52 23.85 -0.85
CA ASN A 701 -51.27 23.29 0.26
C ASN A 701 -50.52 23.57 1.56
N ILE A 702 -51.09 24.39 2.43
CA ILE A 702 -50.49 24.76 3.71
C ILE A 702 -51.37 24.25 4.85
N THR A 703 -50.78 23.53 5.81
CA THR A 703 -51.41 23.15 7.07
C THR A 703 -50.55 23.61 8.24
N ALA A 704 -51.09 24.47 9.11
CA ALA A 704 -50.38 24.95 10.29
C ALA A 704 -51.30 25.39 11.44
N SER A 705 -50.76 25.54 12.64
CA SER A 705 -51.47 26.20 13.74
C SER A 705 -51.36 27.72 13.62
N SER A 706 -50.19 28.24 13.24
CA SER A 706 -49.95 29.66 12.97
C SER A 706 -49.20 29.89 11.67
N LEU A 707 -49.53 30.99 10.98
CA LEU A 707 -48.87 31.45 9.76
C LEU A 707 -48.65 32.96 9.86
N ASP A 708 -47.40 33.36 9.90
CA ASP A 708 -46.97 34.76 9.80
C ASP A 708 -46.62 35.07 8.34
N ASN A 709 -47.44 35.86 7.66
CA ASN A 709 -47.25 36.24 6.25
C ASN A 709 -47.12 37.76 6.09
N ARG A 710 -46.33 38.42 6.95
CA ARG A 710 -46.09 39.87 6.83
C ARG A 710 -45.50 40.22 5.47
N SER A 711 -46.01 41.28 4.85
CA SER A 711 -45.54 41.82 3.57
C SER A 711 -44.92 43.20 3.72
N THR A 712 -44.11 43.59 2.74
CA THR A 712 -43.70 44.97 2.47
C THR A 712 -43.58 45.18 0.95
N GLY A 713 -43.32 46.41 0.52
CA GLY A 713 -43.19 46.77 -0.89
C GLY A 713 -44.53 47.01 -1.60
N ASN A 714 -44.47 47.24 -2.92
CA ASN A 714 -45.62 47.53 -3.76
C ASN A 714 -45.54 46.72 -5.06
N ALA A 715 -46.64 46.06 -5.43
CA ALA A 715 -46.75 45.28 -6.66
C ALA A 715 -46.35 46.07 -7.92
N LYS A 716 -46.65 47.38 -7.99
CA LYS A 716 -46.27 48.25 -9.12
C LYS A 716 -44.76 48.39 -9.30
N ASN A 717 -44.00 48.30 -8.21
CA ASN A 717 -42.55 48.45 -8.21
C ASN A 717 -41.82 47.09 -8.32
N GLY A 718 -42.55 45.98 -8.42
CA GLY A 718 -41.99 44.64 -8.56
C GLY A 718 -41.22 44.13 -7.33
N ASN A 719 -41.37 44.77 -6.16
CA ASN A 719 -40.61 44.46 -4.94
C ASN A 719 -41.48 43.90 -3.81
N LEU A 720 -42.59 43.25 -4.17
CA LEU A 720 -43.55 42.71 -3.22
C LEU A 720 -42.96 41.54 -2.42
N THR A 721 -43.21 41.51 -1.12
CA THR A 721 -42.84 40.40 -0.24
C THR A 721 -44.05 39.89 0.56
N GLY A 722 -43.93 38.78 1.29
CA GLY A 722 -45.05 38.18 2.02
C GLY A 722 -46.12 37.63 1.07
N VAL A 723 -45.67 36.91 0.05
CA VAL A 723 -46.51 36.41 -1.05
C VAL A 723 -46.63 34.90 -0.97
N ILE A 724 -47.85 34.40 -1.02
CA ILE A 724 -48.16 32.97 -1.18
C ILE A 724 -49.01 32.83 -2.43
N THR A 725 -48.51 32.11 -3.43
CA THR A 725 -49.18 32.02 -4.73
C THR A 725 -49.19 30.64 -5.36
N ALA A 726 -50.32 30.28 -5.97
CA ALA A 726 -50.53 29.04 -6.71
C ALA A 726 -51.03 29.35 -8.13
N ASP A 727 -50.43 28.70 -9.13
CA ASP A 727 -50.94 28.74 -10.51
C ASP A 727 -52.20 27.87 -10.71
N LYS A 728 -52.56 27.06 -9.70
CA LYS A 728 -53.84 26.34 -9.60
C LYS A 728 -54.55 26.69 -8.29
N ASP A 729 -54.60 25.76 -7.33
CA ASP A 729 -55.34 25.92 -6.09
C ASP A 729 -54.40 26.30 -4.95
N LEU A 730 -54.77 27.34 -4.21
CA LEU A 730 -54.15 27.74 -2.96
C LEU A 730 -55.07 27.31 -1.80
N VAL A 731 -54.63 26.33 -1.01
CA VAL A 731 -55.38 25.80 0.13
C VAL A 731 -54.62 26.07 1.42
N LEU A 732 -55.21 26.84 2.33
CA LEU A 732 -54.70 27.08 3.67
C LEU A 732 -55.64 26.43 4.70
N THR A 733 -55.11 25.53 5.50
CA THR A 733 -55.79 24.90 6.63
C THR A 733 -55.10 25.30 7.93
N MET A 734 -55.73 26.20 8.67
CA MET A 734 -55.22 26.74 9.92
C MET A 734 -55.95 26.13 11.11
N ASN A 735 -55.23 25.65 12.12
CA ASN A 735 -55.85 25.06 13.31
C ASN A 735 -56.51 26.14 14.18
N ASP A 736 -55.82 27.28 14.34
CA ASP A 736 -56.25 28.39 15.19
C ASP A 736 -56.73 29.59 14.34
N SER A 737 -56.71 30.79 14.91
CA SER A 737 -57.03 32.02 14.17
C SER A 737 -55.93 32.35 13.16
N PHE A 738 -56.32 32.90 12.01
CA PHE A 738 -55.39 33.31 10.97
C PHE A 738 -55.52 34.81 10.68
N GLU A 739 -54.40 35.52 10.75
CA GLU A 739 -54.32 36.93 10.37
C GLU A 739 -53.48 37.07 9.10
N ASN A 740 -54.14 37.36 7.97
CA ASN A 740 -53.45 37.63 6.72
C ASN A 740 -52.98 39.09 6.67
N THR A 741 -51.67 39.30 6.65
CA THR A 741 -51.03 40.62 6.47
C THR A 741 -50.23 40.70 5.15
N GLY A 742 -50.38 39.70 4.27
CA GLY A 742 -49.68 39.60 3.00
C GLY A 742 -50.61 39.28 1.84
N TYR A 743 -50.03 38.75 0.77
CA TYR A 743 -50.74 38.47 -0.47
C TYR A 743 -50.98 36.97 -0.61
N LEU A 744 -52.25 36.57 -0.69
CA LEU A 744 -52.67 35.20 -0.97
C LEU A 744 -53.33 35.19 -2.35
N VAL A 745 -52.74 34.50 -3.32
CA VAL A 745 -53.20 34.55 -4.72
C VAL A 745 -53.23 33.16 -5.35
N GLY A 746 -54.42 32.71 -5.75
CA GLY A 746 -54.60 31.48 -6.53
C GLY A 746 -55.20 31.76 -7.89
N LYS A 747 -54.67 31.21 -8.98
CA LYS A 747 -55.27 31.42 -10.31
C LYS A 747 -56.59 30.68 -10.50
N ASN A 748 -56.72 29.46 -9.96
CA ASN A 748 -57.97 28.73 -10.04
C ASN A 748 -58.82 28.96 -8.78
N LYS A 749 -58.27 28.62 -7.62
CA LYS A 749 -59.02 28.66 -6.37
C LYS A 749 -58.19 29.13 -5.20
N VAL A 750 -58.80 29.88 -4.29
CA VAL A 750 -58.25 30.10 -2.94
C VAL A 750 -59.21 29.52 -1.91
N SER A 751 -58.73 28.65 -1.03
CA SER A 751 -59.51 28.09 0.08
C SER A 751 -58.81 28.36 1.40
N VAL A 752 -59.50 28.99 2.36
CA VAL A 752 -58.97 29.25 3.69
C VAL A 752 -59.91 28.65 4.73
N THR A 753 -59.37 27.72 5.53
CA THR A 753 -60.08 27.08 6.63
C THR A 753 -59.43 27.45 7.96
N THR A 754 -60.22 27.86 8.96
CA THR A 754 -59.77 28.02 10.35
C THR A 754 -60.57 27.10 11.26
N ALA A 755 -59.94 26.05 11.81
CA ALA A 755 -60.64 24.97 12.50
C ALA A 755 -61.23 25.39 13.87
N LYS A 756 -60.58 26.31 14.58
CA LYS A 756 -61.01 26.78 15.92
C LYS A 756 -61.13 28.30 16.04
N GLY A 757 -60.60 29.04 15.06
CA GLY A 757 -60.37 30.47 15.17
C GLY A 757 -61.12 31.33 14.15
N SER A 758 -60.85 32.63 14.22
CA SER A 758 -61.33 33.64 13.27
C SER A 758 -60.34 33.81 12.12
N LEU A 759 -60.83 34.28 10.97
CA LEU A 759 -60.00 34.79 9.88
C LEU A 759 -60.03 36.32 9.93
N THR A 760 -58.87 36.95 10.07
CA THR A 760 -58.71 38.40 9.93
C THR A 760 -57.87 38.70 8.70
N ASN A 761 -58.47 39.27 7.66
CA ASN A 761 -57.74 39.71 6.48
C ASN A 761 -57.41 41.20 6.60
N ARG A 762 -56.14 41.57 6.55
CA ARG A 762 -55.67 42.97 6.54
C ARG A 762 -55.03 43.40 5.22
N ASN A 763 -54.91 42.49 4.26
CA ASN A 763 -54.27 42.75 2.97
C ASN A 763 -55.03 41.99 1.86
N THR A 764 -54.38 41.43 0.85
CA THR A 764 -55.06 40.85 -0.31
C THR A 764 -55.23 39.34 -0.22
N ILE A 765 -56.44 38.87 -0.49
CA ILE A 765 -56.78 37.49 -0.84
C ILE A 765 -57.51 37.55 -2.18
N SER A 766 -56.94 36.92 -3.22
CA SER A 766 -57.47 37.03 -4.58
C SER A 766 -57.48 35.70 -5.32
N SER A 767 -58.52 35.48 -6.13
CA SER A 767 -58.62 34.37 -7.05
C SER A 767 -59.19 34.78 -8.41
N ASP A 768 -58.66 34.25 -9.51
CA ASP A 768 -59.25 34.55 -10.84
C ASP A 768 -60.58 33.82 -11.04
N ASN A 769 -60.92 32.80 -10.23
CA ASN A 769 -62.20 32.09 -10.33
C ASN A 769 -62.94 31.97 -8.99
N GLU A 770 -62.54 31.06 -8.11
CA GLU A 770 -63.31 30.69 -6.91
C GLU A 770 -62.55 31.01 -5.62
N MET A 771 -63.28 31.48 -4.59
CA MET A 771 -62.78 31.56 -3.22
C MET A 771 -63.73 30.86 -2.24
N ASN A 772 -63.18 30.05 -1.34
CA ASN A 772 -63.93 29.40 -0.28
C ASN A 772 -63.33 29.71 1.09
N PHE A 773 -64.18 30.18 2.00
CA PHE A 773 -63.83 30.43 3.39
C PHE A 773 -64.66 29.54 4.29
N ASN A 774 -63.99 28.72 5.11
CA ASN A 774 -64.64 27.91 6.15
C ASN A 774 -64.04 28.27 7.51
N VAL A 775 -64.71 29.13 8.25
CA VAL A 775 -64.15 29.83 9.41
C VAL A 775 -64.96 29.46 10.65
N ALA A 776 -64.33 28.88 11.67
CA ALA A 776 -65.04 28.46 12.88
C ALA A 776 -65.73 29.60 13.62
N ASN A 777 -65.10 30.78 13.67
CA ASN A 777 -65.63 31.96 14.35
C ASN A 777 -65.97 33.08 13.35
N ASN A 778 -65.30 34.23 13.44
CA ASN A 778 -65.62 35.42 12.65
C ASN A 778 -64.69 35.56 11.43
N LEU A 779 -65.22 36.06 10.31
CA LEU A 779 -64.41 36.58 9.21
C LEU A 779 -64.39 38.12 9.30
N ASN A 780 -63.24 38.70 9.63
CA ASN A 780 -63.03 40.14 9.67
C ASN A 780 -62.20 40.57 8.45
N ASN A 781 -62.79 41.34 7.55
CA ASN A 781 -62.10 41.84 6.37
C ASN A 781 -61.80 43.33 6.48
N TYR A 782 -60.52 43.67 6.60
CA TYR A 782 -59.97 45.02 6.55
C TYR A 782 -59.19 45.29 5.26
N GLY A 783 -58.96 44.26 4.44
CA GLY A 783 -58.22 44.36 3.18
C GLY A 783 -59.06 44.02 1.95
N ASP A 784 -58.42 43.51 0.92
CA ASP A 784 -59.09 43.12 -0.33
C ASP A 784 -59.35 41.62 -0.37
N ILE A 785 -60.61 41.25 -0.59
CA ILE A 785 -61.05 39.90 -0.92
C ILE A 785 -61.73 39.98 -2.29
N PHE A 786 -61.10 39.42 -3.32
CA PHE A 786 -61.58 39.48 -4.70
C PHE A 786 -61.65 38.11 -5.40
N ALA A 787 -62.76 37.80 -6.07
CA ALA A 787 -62.87 36.64 -6.97
C ALA A 787 -63.35 37.03 -8.37
N GLY A 788 -62.87 36.35 -9.40
CA GLY A 788 -63.37 36.51 -10.76
C GLY A 788 -64.74 35.85 -11.01
N LYS A 789 -65.17 34.85 -10.23
CA LYS A 789 -66.46 34.17 -10.42
C LYS A 789 -67.28 34.02 -9.15
N VAL A 790 -66.74 33.41 -8.09
CA VAL A 790 -67.55 33.13 -6.89
C VAL A 790 -66.76 33.26 -5.60
N ILE A 791 -67.40 33.80 -4.58
CA ILE A 791 -66.92 33.77 -3.20
C ILE A 791 -67.95 33.01 -2.37
N ASN A 792 -67.55 31.92 -1.71
CA ASN A 792 -68.37 31.20 -0.74
C ASN A 792 -67.77 31.38 0.66
N ILE A 793 -68.56 31.93 1.59
CA ILE A 793 -68.17 32.14 2.98
C ILE A 793 -69.10 31.32 3.87
N ASN A 794 -68.52 30.42 4.65
CA ASN A 794 -69.17 29.74 5.76
C ASN A 794 -68.45 30.14 7.05
N ALA A 795 -69.08 31.00 7.86
CA ALA A 795 -68.54 31.47 9.13
C ALA A 795 -69.45 31.01 10.27
N GLY A 796 -68.90 30.33 11.26
CA GLY A 796 -69.66 29.89 12.44
C GLY A 796 -70.15 31.06 13.31
N GLY A 797 -69.47 32.20 13.24
CA GLY A 797 -69.85 33.48 13.86
C GLY A 797 -70.36 34.51 12.83
N GLY A 798 -69.77 35.71 12.83
CA GLY A 798 -70.15 36.82 11.94
C GLY A 798 -69.15 37.11 10.83
N VAL A 799 -69.63 37.77 9.77
CA VAL A 799 -68.82 38.38 8.71
C VAL A 799 -68.83 39.90 8.91
N TYR A 800 -67.66 40.48 9.18
CA TYR A 800 -67.47 41.91 9.39
C TYR A 800 -66.57 42.48 8.29
N ASN A 801 -67.18 43.23 7.36
CA ASN A 801 -66.48 43.82 6.23
C ASN A 801 -66.26 45.34 6.42
N TYR A 802 -65.01 45.75 6.37
CA TYR A 802 -64.56 47.14 6.48
C TYR A 802 -63.91 47.66 5.18
N SER A 803 -63.70 46.81 4.18
CA SER A 803 -63.03 47.14 2.92
C SER A 803 -63.68 46.38 1.75
N ASN A 804 -62.92 45.86 0.79
CA ASN A 804 -63.46 45.22 -0.41
C ASN A 804 -63.67 43.71 -0.21
N LEU A 805 -64.91 43.24 -0.37
CA LEU A 805 -65.30 41.83 -0.43
C LEU A 805 -66.21 41.65 -1.65
N PHE A 806 -65.60 41.38 -2.80
CA PHE A 806 -66.27 41.53 -4.09
C PHE A 806 -65.99 40.39 -5.07
N SER A 807 -67.00 40.03 -5.86
CA SER A 807 -66.87 39.06 -6.95
C SER A 807 -67.39 39.63 -8.27
N ASN A 808 -66.71 39.32 -9.38
CA ASN A 808 -67.27 39.57 -10.72
C ASN A 808 -68.47 38.66 -11.05
N GLY A 809 -68.71 37.61 -10.25
CA GLY A 809 -69.93 36.80 -10.30
C GLY A 809 -70.75 36.93 -9.03
N VAL A 810 -70.87 35.85 -8.26
CA VAL A 810 -71.75 35.76 -7.08
C VAL A 810 -70.95 35.72 -5.78
N VAL A 811 -71.50 36.32 -4.72
CA VAL A 811 -71.01 36.13 -3.34
C VAL A 811 -72.08 35.39 -2.54
N ASN A 812 -71.73 34.25 -1.95
CA ASN A 812 -72.57 33.43 -1.08
C ASN A 812 -72.04 33.49 0.36
N ILE A 813 -72.88 33.88 1.32
CA ILE A 813 -72.51 34.03 2.72
C ILE A 813 -73.47 33.24 3.62
N THR A 814 -72.92 32.33 4.40
CA THR A 814 -73.57 31.65 5.51
C THR A 814 -72.89 32.08 6.81
N ALA A 815 -73.60 32.82 7.66
CA ALA A 815 -73.09 33.33 8.94
C ALA A 815 -74.24 33.66 9.91
N GLN A 816 -73.91 33.81 11.20
CA GLN A 816 -74.87 34.29 12.21
C GLN A 816 -75.19 35.78 12.06
N SER A 817 -74.25 36.57 11.52
CA SER A 817 -74.46 37.99 11.20
C SER A 817 -73.58 38.43 10.04
N VAL A 818 -74.05 39.38 9.23
CA VAL A 818 -73.28 39.98 8.13
C VAL A 818 -73.36 41.50 8.23
N ASN A 819 -72.22 42.12 8.54
CA ASN A 819 -72.10 43.57 8.77
C ASN A 819 -71.12 44.17 7.77
N ASN A 820 -71.61 45.08 6.93
CA ASN A 820 -70.79 45.90 6.04
C ASN A 820 -70.71 47.31 6.62
N LEU A 821 -69.55 47.69 7.16
CA LEU A 821 -69.42 48.86 8.05
C LEU A 821 -68.81 50.10 7.39
N LEU A 822 -68.02 49.93 6.32
CA LEU A 822 -67.46 51.00 5.46
C LEU A 822 -67.05 50.49 4.06
N GLY A 823 -67.32 49.21 3.77
CA GLY A 823 -66.74 48.48 2.65
C GLY A 823 -67.66 48.29 1.45
N VAL A 824 -67.17 47.59 0.45
CA VAL A 824 -67.97 47.02 -0.65
C VAL A 824 -68.20 45.55 -0.36
N ILE A 825 -69.45 45.10 -0.37
CA ILE A 825 -69.79 43.69 -0.22
C ILE A 825 -70.75 43.25 -1.33
N GLY A 826 -70.46 42.13 -2.00
CA GLY A 826 -71.37 41.53 -2.98
C GLY A 826 -70.74 41.25 -4.33
N GLY A 827 -71.54 40.82 -5.30
CA GLY A 827 -71.05 40.43 -6.62
C GLY A 827 -71.88 40.98 -7.75
N VAL A 828 -71.29 41.15 -8.93
CA VAL A 828 -71.99 41.69 -10.11
C VAL A 828 -73.23 40.86 -10.48
N GLN A 829 -73.16 39.54 -10.30
CA GLN A 829 -74.25 38.61 -10.62
C GLN A 829 -75.13 38.27 -9.41
N GLY A 830 -74.81 38.76 -8.21
CA GLY A 830 -75.66 38.60 -7.03
C GLY A 830 -74.91 38.49 -5.69
N LEU A 831 -75.62 38.80 -4.62
CA LEU A 831 -75.24 38.54 -3.23
C LEU A 831 -76.31 37.68 -2.53
N ASN A 832 -75.96 36.43 -2.23
CA ASN A 832 -76.80 35.51 -1.46
C ASN A 832 -76.30 35.45 -0.02
N SER A 833 -77.14 35.80 0.95
CA SER A 833 -76.78 35.78 2.37
C SER A 833 -77.84 35.03 3.19
N SER A 834 -77.42 34.16 4.12
CA SER A 834 -78.31 33.39 5.00
C SER A 834 -79.08 34.27 5.99
N VAL A 835 -78.60 35.50 6.22
CA VAL A 835 -79.18 36.51 7.09
C VAL A 835 -79.17 37.89 6.40
N PRO A 836 -80.01 38.85 6.81
CA PRO A 836 -79.97 40.21 6.26
C PRO A 836 -78.59 40.87 6.41
N VAL A 837 -78.13 41.55 5.37
CA VAL A 837 -76.88 42.32 5.38
C VAL A 837 -77.13 43.67 6.05
N SER A 838 -76.54 43.88 7.23
CA SER A 838 -76.52 45.17 7.91
C SER A 838 -75.48 46.08 7.23
N ASN A 839 -75.96 47.04 6.44
CA ASN A 839 -75.10 47.98 5.72
C ASN A 839 -75.07 49.33 6.43
N ILE A 840 -73.95 49.64 7.07
CA ILE A 840 -73.68 50.89 7.77
C ILE A 840 -72.61 51.59 6.95
N LEU A 841 -72.91 52.72 6.32
CA LEU A 841 -71.93 53.57 5.60
C LEU A 841 -71.07 52.86 4.51
N GLY A 842 -71.48 51.67 4.04
CA GLY A 842 -70.82 50.92 2.96
C GLY A 842 -71.69 50.79 1.69
N THR A 843 -71.20 50.03 0.71
CA THR A 843 -71.90 49.71 -0.54
C THR A 843 -72.20 48.21 -0.63
N VAL A 844 -73.44 47.85 -0.97
CA VAL A 844 -73.84 46.48 -1.29
C VAL A 844 -74.07 46.37 -2.78
N VAL A 845 -73.42 45.40 -3.44
CA VAL A 845 -73.49 45.20 -4.90
C VAL A 845 -74.24 43.90 -5.23
N GLY A 846 -75.10 43.92 -6.25
CA GLY A 846 -75.86 42.74 -6.70
C GLY A 846 -77.03 42.36 -5.80
N LYS A 847 -77.73 43.35 -5.24
CA LYS A 847 -79.02 43.16 -4.56
C LYS A 847 -80.17 43.01 -5.55
#